data_AF-A0AAE0SNP9-F1
#
_entry.id   AF-A0AAE0SNP9-F1
#
_cell.length_a   1.000
_cell.length_b   1.000
_cell.length_c   1.000
_cell.angle_alpha   90.00
_cell.angle_beta   90.00
_cell.angle_gamma   90.00
#
_symmetry.space_group_name_H-M   'P 1'
#
loop_
_entity.id
_entity.type
_entity.pdbx_description
1 polymer ?
#
loop_
_entity_poly.entity_id
_entity_poly.type
_entity_poly.pdbx_seq_one_letter_code
_entity_poly.pdbx_strand_id
1 'polypeptide(L)'
;MELERADVDIPSRQLPRQRHSILSVCLRAMCGHPELLCFIVAGIVFLLARIGQSFHEKQLTIPAKPPSRFFPLGSSVLDFPFGNLQPAINLLEKEEFLFVMYYAAWSAESIELRTEFINAAKYHDIAKFVAINCWHPEGECRQRQMFSSYPEFYAYHKGVQNGYRFTGIVKAEYMVKFLQSLVYTLEFLCAEEEVKQFIAKHDNAVIGYFDFNASPQPPGKDFLQFYFASLRIVEYDLYQPIKFAVVTRKQLADYLKLEAINQFVFSRLGNSTIKYPESRNFTCSSIVQWLNINKQQPFVKWLVPTGQKSLILSSHVQKAPAVFVFGASNPLHEVNPFLCLVREVAMTYRRDCSSHVDLKYAIDESIQNRGHSIDSFRNLQKMCKQSIKETNFVPYYDSNCCFSVMERQKESKLPVSVCEYCIHKNSPDTKVSPVCDASYYGFEGVDQWRSVQLNSCLDFHRFYNVNEHRTLCCKQCYQKMPPEHFVASAPKGVRISTDSFVRNGARNALKRRCTLLSLQKVQKLISMETVKEIFDQNTHYFTEDIVSLQCRTNRTVDFYFMDSSHHSIYAERLGVHIPDSKQPAVILTDLKNEFHSVLREPFTKESLGNFVYNYTYSNTVRLVRSEPVIPVTCEPSQVCIIDVTAQNFQSVVMDPNKDVMLLFYATWCGFCNSFLQIYLLLAKYFQSSKNLIFARINADRNDLPWELTVDKYPTIIFFPVKSKSDSVMFPDSVRKTLPNLIKFTLHHAAYSEQLHTAFSLCSQRCVAKNLRKTKKTLHCLKQDRLRLLHKMLWLKSRSIATYQLGDLDITKSKIKPSWITAALQIISKSIAENDRKTRKAELLKTYLIEKQYIGLSFEELRNVFKENGLDESNL
;
A
#
# COMPACT_ATOMS: atom_id res chain seq x y z
N MET A 1 -5.79 -57.81 13.71
CA MET A 1 -4.73 -58.75 13.29
C MET A 1 -3.38 -58.07 13.52
N GLU A 2 -2.72 -58.39 14.64
CA GLU A 2 -1.51 -59.26 14.64
C GLU A 2 -0.53 -59.13 13.46
N LEU A 3 0.80 -59.09 13.61
CA LEU A 3 1.72 -59.14 14.77
C LEU A 3 2.87 -58.09 14.55
N GLU A 4 3.91 -57.84 15.37
CA GLU A 4 4.40 -58.39 16.66
C GLU A 4 5.36 -57.39 17.37
N ARG A 5 6.06 -57.83 18.43
CA ARG A 5 7.37 -57.33 18.90
C ARG A 5 8.28 -58.54 19.16
N ALA A 6 9.59 -58.37 19.00
CA ALA A 6 10.58 -59.26 19.60
C ALA A 6 11.87 -58.51 19.96
N ASP A 7 12.25 -58.56 21.24
CA ASP A 7 13.60 -58.29 21.73
C ASP A 7 14.55 -59.47 21.38
N VAL A 8 15.87 -59.30 21.47
CA VAL A 8 16.85 -60.33 21.96
C VAL A 8 18.22 -59.68 22.26
N ASP A 9 18.88 -60.24 23.28
CA ASP A 9 20.11 -59.81 23.97
C ASP A 9 21.46 -59.93 23.23
N ILE A 10 22.45 -59.29 23.87
CA ILE A 10 23.90 -59.44 23.67
C ILE A 10 24.44 -60.64 24.46
N PRO A 11 25.41 -61.42 23.92
CA PRO A 11 26.36 -62.15 24.74
C PRO A 11 27.83 -61.80 24.47
N SER A 12 28.65 -61.95 25.52
CA SER A 12 30.08 -61.62 25.57
C SER A 12 30.99 -62.87 25.60
N ARG A 13 32.27 -62.73 25.19
CA ARG A 13 33.48 -63.54 25.56
C ARG A 13 34.61 -63.33 24.50
N GLN A 14 35.91 -63.59 24.72
CA GLN A 14 36.81 -63.42 25.89
C GLN A 14 38.26 -63.76 25.44
N LEU A 15 39.26 -62.93 25.76
CA LEU A 15 40.70 -63.30 25.96
C LEU A 15 41.49 -63.86 24.73
N PRO A 16 42.84 -64.08 24.76
CA PRO A 16 43.79 -64.07 25.89
C PRO A 16 45.08 -63.21 25.73
N ARG A 17 46.08 -63.49 26.59
CA ARG A 17 47.22 -62.64 27.02
C ARG A 17 48.58 -62.93 26.34
N GLN A 18 49.44 -61.89 26.42
CA GLN A 18 50.90 -61.91 26.64
C GLN A 18 51.87 -62.52 25.61
N ARG A 19 52.75 -61.65 25.09
CA ARG A 19 54.22 -61.83 25.11
C ARG A 19 54.91 -60.47 25.31
N HIS A 20 55.82 -60.38 26.27
CA HIS A 20 56.61 -59.16 26.52
C HIS A 20 57.84 -59.13 25.60
N SER A 21 58.06 -58.02 24.89
CA SER A 21 59.38 -57.64 24.34
C SER A 21 59.39 -56.15 23.95
N ILE A 22 60.59 -55.57 23.83
CA ILE A 22 60.90 -54.19 23.41
C ILE A 22 60.43 -53.09 24.38
N LEU A 23 59.14 -53.01 24.74
CA LEU A 23 58.60 -51.87 25.50
C LEU A 23 59.27 -51.68 26.88
N SER A 24 59.60 -52.77 27.57
CA SER A 24 60.29 -52.75 28.87
C SER A 24 61.78 -52.37 28.78
N VAL A 25 62.40 -52.51 27.60
CA VAL A 25 63.77 -52.07 27.33
C VAL A 25 63.76 -50.57 27.02
N CYS A 26 62.83 -50.12 26.17
CA CYS A 26 62.61 -48.70 25.92
C CYS A 26 62.28 -47.93 27.20
N LEU A 27 61.37 -48.43 28.05
CA LEU A 27 60.99 -47.79 29.32
C LEU A 27 62.17 -47.60 30.30
N ARG A 28 63.19 -48.47 30.27
CA ARG A 28 64.41 -48.28 31.08
C ARG A 28 65.36 -47.23 30.49
N ALA A 29 65.45 -47.13 29.16
CA ALA A 29 66.17 -46.03 28.51
C ALA A 29 65.46 -44.66 28.67
N MET A 30 64.11 -44.67 28.72
CA MET A 30 63.28 -43.47 28.88
C MET A 30 63.36 -42.80 30.25
N CYS A 31 63.92 -43.46 31.28
CA CYS A 31 64.18 -42.83 32.59
C CYS A 31 65.41 -41.89 32.61
N GLY A 32 66.28 -41.91 31.58
CA GLY A 32 67.53 -41.14 31.59
C GLY A 32 67.42 -39.70 31.08
N HIS A 33 66.61 -39.45 30.05
CA HIS A 33 66.56 -38.16 29.35
C HIS A 33 65.13 -37.82 28.87
N PRO A 34 64.28 -37.20 29.71
CA PRO A 34 62.89 -36.88 29.34
C PRO A 34 62.79 -35.87 28.18
N GLU A 35 63.78 -34.99 28.00
CA GLU A 35 63.78 -34.01 26.90
C GLU A 35 63.80 -34.65 25.50
N LEU A 36 64.55 -35.74 25.33
CA LEU A 36 64.60 -36.47 24.05
C LEU A 36 63.22 -37.01 23.64
N LEU A 37 62.40 -37.38 24.63
CA LEU A 37 61.04 -37.86 24.40
C LEU A 37 60.11 -36.71 23.97
N CYS A 38 60.26 -35.52 24.55
CA CYS A 38 59.58 -34.32 24.06
C CYS A 38 60.01 -33.95 22.64
N PHE A 39 61.29 -34.02 22.28
CA PHE A 39 61.74 -33.75 20.91
C PHE A 39 61.24 -34.78 19.89
N ILE A 40 61.23 -36.07 20.23
CA ILE A 40 60.69 -37.12 19.34
C ILE A 40 59.17 -36.98 19.19
N VAL A 41 58.42 -36.75 20.28
CA VAL A 41 56.97 -36.55 20.21
C VAL A 41 56.63 -35.26 19.47
N ALA A 42 57.33 -34.15 19.71
CA ALA A 42 57.15 -32.90 18.97
C ALA A 42 57.48 -33.08 17.47
N GLY A 43 58.56 -33.80 17.14
CA GLY A 43 58.93 -34.13 15.76
C GLY A 43 57.88 -34.98 15.05
N ILE A 44 57.34 -36.01 15.72
CA ILE A 44 56.25 -36.85 15.19
C ILE A 44 54.97 -36.04 15.04
N VAL A 45 54.59 -35.20 16.02
CA VAL A 45 53.43 -34.30 15.93
C VAL A 45 53.60 -33.29 14.80
N PHE A 46 54.80 -32.75 14.58
CA PHE A 46 55.08 -31.82 13.48
C PHE A 46 55.05 -32.51 12.10
N LEU A 47 55.53 -33.75 12.00
CA LEU A 47 55.42 -34.59 10.80
C LEU A 47 53.96 -34.97 10.52
N LEU A 48 53.19 -35.37 11.53
CA LEU A 48 51.77 -35.67 11.40
C LEU A 48 50.95 -34.42 11.07
N ALA A 49 51.30 -33.25 11.62
CA ALA A 49 50.70 -31.97 11.26
C ALA A 49 51.02 -31.59 9.80
N ARG A 50 52.27 -31.78 9.34
CA ARG A 50 52.68 -31.58 7.94
C ARG A 50 51.95 -32.51 6.98
N ILE A 51 51.83 -33.80 7.32
CA ILE A 51 51.11 -34.79 6.51
C ILE A 51 49.61 -34.48 6.51
N GLY A 52 49.04 -34.14 7.67
CA GLY A 52 47.64 -33.73 7.81
C GLY A 52 47.29 -32.47 7.00
N GLN A 53 48.15 -31.45 7.03
CA GLN A 53 48.01 -30.26 6.19
C GLN A 53 48.14 -30.59 4.70
N SER A 54 49.11 -31.43 4.30
CA SER A 54 49.30 -31.84 2.91
C SER A 54 48.14 -32.65 2.32
N PHE A 55 47.32 -33.29 3.15
CA PHE A 55 46.10 -33.98 2.69
C PHE A 55 44.84 -33.10 2.70
N HIS A 56 44.87 -31.95 3.37
CA HIS A 56 43.69 -31.08 3.49
C HIS A 56 43.55 -30.02 2.38
N GLU A 57 44.57 -29.85 1.53
CA GLU A 57 44.58 -28.91 0.40
C GLU A 57 44.30 -29.54 -0.97
N LYS A 58 43.69 -30.74 -1.01
CA LYS A 58 42.98 -31.15 -2.23
C LYS A 58 41.81 -30.21 -2.45
N GLN A 59 41.91 -29.38 -3.49
CA GLN A 59 40.87 -28.47 -3.95
C GLN A 59 39.50 -29.17 -4.04
N LEU A 60 38.66 -28.96 -3.02
CA LEU A 60 37.25 -29.39 -3.00
C LEU A 60 36.37 -28.54 -3.94
N THR A 61 36.95 -27.52 -4.57
CA THR A 61 36.34 -26.78 -5.67
C THR A 61 36.35 -27.62 -6.94
N ILE A 62 35.30 -28.44 -7.11
CA ILE A 62 34.93 -28.95 -8.43
C ILE A 62 34.88 -27.75 -9.38
N PRO A 63 35.60 -27.76 -10.52
CA PRO A 63 35.56 -26.64 -11.45
C PRO A 63 34.12 -26.41 -11.89
N ALA A 64 33.67 -25.16 -11.86
CA ALA A 64 32.32 -24.80 -12.26
C ALA A 64 32.06 -25.34 -13.68
N LYS A 65 30.93 -26.02 -13.87
CA LYS A 65 30.55 -26.51 -15.20
C LYS A 65 30.57 -25.33 -16.19
N PRO A 66 31.08 -25.51 -17.42
CA PRO A 66 31.12 -24.44 -18.40
C PRO A 66 29.71 -23.88 -18.60
N PRO A 67 29.56 -22.56 -18.77
CA PRO A 67 28.24 -21.95 -18.82
C PRO A 67 27.45 -22.47 -20.02
N SER A 68 26.38 -23.20 -19.75
CA SER A 68 25.43 -23.63 -20.76
C SER A 68 24.54 -22.46 -21.18
N ARG A 69 23.87 -22.59 -22.34
CA ARG A 69 22.77 -21.67 -22.70
C ARG A 69 21.77 -21.58 -21.56
N PHE A 70 21.39 -20.35 -21.23
CA PHE A 70 20.35 -20.03 -20.30
C PHE A 70 18.98 -20.06 -21.00
N PHE A 71 18.91 -19.59 -22.25
CA PHE A 71 17.67 -19.59 -23.02
C PHE A 71 17.53 -20.86 -23.91
N PRO A 72 16.30 -21.41 -24.09
CA PRO A 72 16.07 -22.56 -24.97
C PRO A 72 16.49 -22.30 -26.42
N LEU A 73 16.92 -23.37 -27.10
CA LEU A 73 17.16 -23.35 -28.55
C LEU A 73 15.87 -22.97 -29.30
N GLY A 74 15.99 -22.04 -30.25
CA GLY A 74 14.85 -21.52 -31.01
C GLY A 74 14.03 -20.43 -30.31
N SER A 75 14.41 -19.97 -29.11
CA SER A 75 13.77 -18.80 -28.49
C SER A 75 14.08 -17.51 -29.26
N SER A 76 13.21 -16.49 -29.11
CA SER A 76 13.39 -15.16 -29.71
C SER A 76 14.52 -14.32 -29.06
N VAL A 77 15.26 -14.88 -28.09
CA VAL A 77 16.32 -14.21 -27.34
C VAL A 77 17.68 -14.73 -27.79
N LEU A 78 18.60 -13.82 -28.12
CA LEU A 78 19.99 -14.15 -28.46
C LEU A 78 20.82 -14.24 -27.17
N ASP A 79 21.27 -15.45 -26.83
CA ASP A 79 21.92 -15.74 -25.56
C ASP A 79 23.43 -15.96 -25.69
N PHE A 80 24.21 -15.22 -24.90
CA PHE A 80 25.67 -15.24 -24.84
C PHE A 80 26.15 -15.77 -23.46
N PRO A 81 26.19 -17.10 -23.25
CA PRO A 81 26.46 -17.70 -21.94
C PRO A 81 27.90 -17.54 -21.45
N PHE A 82 28.85 -17.27 -22.34
CA PHE A 82 30.25 -16.94 -22.01
C PHE A 82 30.47 -15.43 -21.74
N GLY A 83 29.43 -14.60 -21.82
CA GLY A 83 29.53 -13.18 -21.48
C GLY A 83 30.29 -12.31 -22.52
N ASN A 84 30.37 -12.74 -23.77
CA ASN A 84 30.96 -11.95 -24.87
C ASN A 84 30.07 -10.72 -25.19
N LEU A 85 30.70 -9.55 -25.36
CA LEU A 85 30.01 -8.31 -25.71
C LEU A 85 30.06 -8.00 -27.21
N GLN A 86 31.16 -8.37 -27.90
CA GLN A 86 31.35 -8.06 -29.32
C GLN A 86 30.17 -8.46 -30.23
N PRO A 87 29.53 -9.65 -30.08
CA PRO A 87 28.39 -10.00 -30.92
C PRO A 87 27.17 -9.09 -30.72
N ALA A 88 26.98 -8.56 -29.51
CA ALA A 88 25.91 -7.60 -29.22
C ALA A 88 26.24 -6.20 -29.74
N ILE A 89 27.51 -5.77 -29.66
CA ILE A 89 27.98 -4.50 -30.24
C ILE A 89 27.77 -4.50 -31.76
N ASN A 90 28.21 -5.56 -32.45
CA ASN A 90 28.03 -5.74 -33.90
C ASN A 90 26.55 -5.85 -34.33
N LEU A 91 25.65 -6.17 -33.41
CA LEU A 91 24.21 -6.18 -33.64
C LEU A 91 23.60 -4.78 -33.48
N LEU A 92 24.11 -3.96 -32.54
CA LEU A 92 23.69 -2.56 -32.35
C LEU A 92 24.07 -1.66 -33.53
N GLU A 93 25.09 -2.04 -34.32
CA GLU A 93 25.38 -1.35 -35.58
C GLU A 93 24.31 -1.58 -36.66
N LYS A 94 23.56 -2.69 -36.57
CA LYS A 94 22.58 -3.14 -37.57
C LYS A 94 21.14 -2.85 -37.15
N GLU A 95 20.86 -2.94 -35.87
CA GLU A 95 19.53 -2.79 -35.27
C GLU A 95 19.44 -1.43 -34.55
N GLU A 96 18.28 -0.77 -34.60
CA GLU A 96 18.10 0.55 -33.99
C GLU A 96 18.11 0.48 -32.44
N PHE A 97 17.46 -0.55 -31.89
CA PHE A 97 17.36 -0.82 -30.46
C PHE A 97 17.72 -2.29 -30.12
N LEU A 98 18.55 -2.46 -29.09
CA LEU A 98 18.76 -3.75 -28.41
C LEU A 98 18.24 -3.68 -26.98
N PHE A 99 17.41 -4.65 -26.58
CA PHE A 99 17.05 -4.83 -25.17
C PHE A 99 17.86 -5.98 -24.58
N VAL A 100 18.74 -5.65 -23.63
CA VAL A 100 19.77 -6.52 -23.09
C VAL A 100 19.44 -6.89 -21.64
N MET A 101 19.36 -8.20 -21.36
CA MET A 101 19.30 -8.78 -20.02
C MET A 101 20.69 -9.23 -19.60
N TYR A 102 21.31 -8.53 -18.66
CA TYR A 102 22.52 -8.99 -17.98
C TYR A 102 22.10 -9.92 -16.84
N TYR A 103 22.45 -11.20 -16.95
CA TYR A 103 22.00 -12.23 -16.01
C TYR A 103 23.17 -12.95 -15.33
N ALA A 104 22.85 -13.64 -14.23
CA ALA A 104 23.73 -14.62 -13.60
C ALA A 104 23.03 -15.98 -13.57
N ALA A 105 23.68 -17.02 -14.06
CA ALA A 105 23.06 -18.34 -14.25
C ALA A 105 22.52 -19.01 -12.96
N TRP A 106 23.00 -18.57 -11.78
CA TRP A 106 22.59 -19.03 -10.46
C TRP A 106 21.54 -18.15 -9.77
N SER A 107 21.26 -16.94 -10.29
CA SER A 107 20.29 -16.04 -9.66
C SER A 107 18.88 -16.59 -9.81
N ALA A 108 18.17 -16.77 -8.69
CA ALA A 108 16.78 -17.21 -8.68
C ALA A 108 15.89 -16.25 -9.48
N GLU A 109 16.05 -14.94 -9.29
CA GLU A 109 15.34 -13.90 -10.05
C GLU A 109 15.63 -14.01 -11.56
N SER A 110 16.90 -14.25 -11.95
CA SER A 110 17.25 -14.41 -13.37
C SER A 110 16.56 -15.64 -13.97
N ILE A 111 16.44 -16.72 -13.21
CA ILE A 111 15.82 -17.98 -13.65
C ILE A 111 14.30 -17.80 -13.79
N GLU A 112 13.65 -17.18 -12.80
CA GLU A 112 12.21 -16.91 -12.82
C GLU A 112 11.80 -16.00 -13.98
N LEU A 113 12.55 -14.92 -14.20
CA LEU A 113 12.24 -13.89 -15.20
C LEU A 113 12.54 -14.30 -16.66
N ARG A 114 13.14 -15.48 -16.87
CA ARG A 114 13.47 -16.01 -18.20
C ARG A 114 12.24 -16.12 -19.11
N THR A 115 11.10 -16.55 -18.57
CA THR A 115 9.85 -16.71 -19.34
C THR A 115 9.24 -15.37 -19.74
N GLU A 116 9.26 -14.39 -18.83
CA GLU A 116 8.80 -13.02 -19.09
C GLU A 116 9.64 -12.33 -20.17
N PHE A 117 10.96 -12.51 -20.14
CA PHE A 117 11.85 -11.95 -21.17
C PHE A 117 11.62 -12.60 -22.55
N ILE A 118 11.38 -13.91 -22.62
CA ILE A 118 10.98 -14.59 -23.87
C ILE A 118 9.62 -14.08 -24.37
N ASN A 119 8.66 -13.88 -23.46
CA ASN A 119 7.35 -13.33 -23.82
C ASN A 119 7.50 -11.92 -24.41
N ALA A 120 8.24 -11.03 -23.76
CA ALA A 120 8.52 -9.69 -24.31
C ALA A 120 9.17 -9.78 -25.69
N ALA A 121 10.19 -10.63 -25.87
CA ALA A 121 10.89 -10.86 -27.14
C ALA A 121 9.98 -11.40 -28.27
N LYS A 122 8.98 -12.20 -27.92
CA LYS A 122 8.04 -12.79 -28.88
C LYS A 122 7.00 -11.78 -29.37
N TYR A 123 6.61 -10.82 -28.53
CA TYR A 123 5.50 -9.90 -28.78
C TYR A 123 5.93 -8.46 -29.10
N HIS A 124 7.22 -8.18 -29.22
CA HIS A 124 7.77 -6.89 -29.66
C HIS A 124 8.81 -7.07 -30.77
N ASP A 125 8.54 -6.50 -31.95
CA ASP A 125 9.29 -6.73 -33.19
C ASP A 125 10.32 -5.64 -33.53
N ILE A 126 10.38 -4.55 -32.75
CA ILE A 126 11.16 -3.34 -33.07
C ILE A 126 12.56 -3.37 -32.44
N ALA A 127 12.71 -3.96 -31.26
CA ALA A 127 14.00 -4.17 -30.61
C ALA A 127 14.41 -5.65 -30.63
N LYS A 128 15.70 -5.96 -30.81
CA LYS A 128 16.20 -7.32 -30.61
C LYS A 128 16.48 -7.58 -29.14
N PHE A 129 16.09 -8.78 -28.67
CA PHE A 129 16.28 -9.20 -27.30
C PHE A 129 17.56 -10.02 -27.19
N VAL A 130 18.44 -9.59 -26.30
CA VAL A 130 19.78 -10.16 -26.09
C VAL A 130 19.92 -10.49 -24.61
N ALA A 131 20.58 -11.59 -24.28
CA ALA A 131 20.91 -11.98 -22.93
C ALA A 131 22.41 -12.28 -22.81
N ILE A 132 23.05 -11.74 -21.78
CA ILE A 132 24.50 -11.83 -21.57
C ILE A 132 24.76 -12.31 -20.14
N ASN A 133 25.47 -13.43 -20.01
CA ASN A 133 25.91 -13.93 -18.71
C ASN A 133 27.04 -13.04 -18.16
N CYS A 134 26.69 -12.04 -17.37
CA CYS A 134 27.65 -11.09 -16.81
C CYS A 134 28.19 -11.52 -15.44
N TRP A 135 28.05 -12.81 -15.08
CA TRP A 135 28.69 -13.43 -13.93
C TRP A 135 29.83 -14.39 -14.30
N HIS A 136 29.95 -14.80 -15.57
CA HIS A 136 31.01 -15.73 -15.99
C HIS A 136 32.42 -15.15 -15.69
N PRO A 137 33.30 -15.83 -14.94
CA PRO A 137 34.61 -15.29 -14.54
C PRO A 137 35.51 -14.87 -15.71
N GLU A 138 35.52 -15.65 -16.79
CA GLU A 138 36.32 -15.41 -17.98
C GLU A 138 35.59 -14.52 -19.01
N GLY A 139 34.36 -14.08 -18.70
CA GLY A 139 33.52 -13.33 -19.62
C GLY A 139 33.88 -11.84 -19.70
N GLU A 140 34.02 -11.33 -20.94
CA GLU A 140 34.28 -9.92 -21.27
C GLU A 140 33.32 -8.96 -20.53
N CYS A 141 32.05 -9.34 -20.38
CA CYS A 141 31.05 -8.58 -19.65
C CYS A 141 31.45 -8.33 -18.20
N ARG A 142 31.76 -9.39 -17.43
CA ARG A 142 32.10 -9.28 -16.00
C ARG A 142 33.37 -8.46 -15.76
N GLN A 143 34.32 -8.53 -16.71
CA GLN A 143 35.57 -7.77 -16.64
C GLN A 143 35.37 -6.27 -16.89
N ARG A 144 34.40 -5.88 -17.72
CA ARG A 144 34.08 -4.46 -17.99
C ARG A 144 33.04 -3.86 -17.06
N GLN A 145 32.06 -4.65 -16.62
CA GLN A 145 30.92 -4.16 -15.86
C GLN A 145 30.46 -5.22 -14.85
N MET A 146 30.52 -4.87 -13.56
CA MET A 146 30.03 -5.71 -12.47
C MET A 146 28.76 -5.10 -11.90
N PHE A 147 27.69 -5.89 -11.85
CA PHE A 147 26.40 -5.47 -11.28
C PHE A 147 26.28 -5.92 -9.82
N SER A 148 25.56 -5.14 -9.00
CA SER A 148 25.23 -5.48 -7.61
C SER A 148 24.19 -6.60 -7.49
N SER A 149 23.40 -6.78 -8.52
CA SER A 149 22.16 -7.56 -8.58
C SER A 149 22.02 -8.17 -9.97
N TYR A 150 21.31 -9.29 -10.08
CA TYR A 150 21.01 -9.94 -11.36
C TYR A 150 19.59 -10.51 -11.33
N PRO A 151 18.74 -10.24 -12.34
CA PRO A 151 19.09 -9.66 -13.63
C PRO A 151 19.00 -8.13 -13.67
N GLU A 152 19.73 -7.52 -14.60
CA GLU A 152 19.66 -6.09 -14.92
C GLU A 152 19.28 -5.90 -16.39
N PHE A 153 18.43 -4.91 -16.69
CA PHE A 153 17.83 -4.73 -18.01
C PHE A 153 18.14 -3.35 -18.58
N TYR A 154 18.67 -3.30 -19.81
CA TYR A 154 19.04 -2.06 -20.49
C TYR A 154 18.57 -2.05 -21.95
N ALA A 155 18.02 -0.93 -22.41
CA ALA A 155 17.77 -0.67 -23.83
C ALA A 155 18.90 0.20 -24.41
N TYR A 156 19.67 -0.34 -25.35
CA TYR A 156 20.70 0.39 -26.09
C TYR A 156 20.13 0.90 -27.40
N HIS A 157 20.46 2.15 -27.75
CA HIS A 157 20.10 2.79 -29.01
C HIS A 157 21.37 3.08 -29.81
N LYS A 158 21.37 2.80 -31.12
CA LYS A 158 22.55 2.92 -31.99
C LYS A 158 23.29 4.27 -31.90
N GLY A 159 22.57 5.37 -31.68
CA GLY A 159 23.16 6.72 -31.56
C GLY A 159 23.66 7.11 -30.17
N VAL A 160 23.59 6.24 -29.15
CA VAL A 160 23.87 6.61 -27.74
C VAL A 160 24.77 5.57 -27.06
N GLN A 161 25.90 6.03 -26.51
CA GLN A 161 26.92 5.16 -25.90
C GLN A 161 26.45 4.43 -24.64
N ASN A 162 25.63 5.08 -23.81
CA ASN A 162 25.12 4.52 -22.55
C ASN A 162 23.65 4.14 -22.68
N GLY A 163 23.34 2.86 -22.54
CA GLY A 163 21.97 2.35 -22.58
C GLY A 163 21.04 2.94 -21.50
N TYR A 164 19.75 2.74 -21.71
CA TYR A 164 18.68 3.19 -20.82
C TYR A 164 18.27 2.06 -19.88
N ARG A 165 18.41 2.24 -18.56
CA ARG A 165 18.07 1.21 -17.56
C ARG A 165 16.55 1.09 -17.42
N PHE A 166 16.05 -0.15 -17.47
CA PHE A 166 14.66 -0.44 -17.11
C PHE A 166 14.54 -0.67 -15.60
N THR A 167 13.78 0.20 -14.93
CA THR A 167 13.55 0.21 -13.47
C THR A 167 12.13 -0.17 -13.07
N GLY A 168 11.32 -0.65 -14.03
CA GLY A 168 9.90 -0.96 -13.85
C GLY A 168 9.65 -2.39 -13.35
N ILE A 169 8.36 -2.72 -13.21
CA ILE A 169 7.90 -4.08 -12.87
C ILE A 169 8.39 -5.07 -13.93
N VAL A 170 9.07 -6.14 -13.52
CA VAL A 170 9.76 -7.06 -14.43
C VAL A 170 8.80 -8.11 -15.00
N LYS A 171 7.85 -7.66 -15.81
CA LYS A 171 6.87 -8.47 -16.55
C LYS A 171 6.86 -8.08 -18.03
N ALA A 172 6.50 -9.03 -18.90
CA ALA A 172 6.65 -8.86 -20.35
C ALA A 172 5.97 -7.58 -20.88
N GLU A 173 4.75 -7.32 -20.46
CA GLU A 173 3.93 -6.16 -20.86
C GLU A 173 4.52 -4.81 -20.43
N TYR A 174 5.22 -4.76 -19.29
CA TYR A 174 5.90 -3.57 -18.81
C TYR A 174 7.24 -3.33 -19.52
N MET A 175 7.99 -4.39 -19.86
CA MET A 175 9.16 -4.30 -20.74
C MET A 175 8.75 -3.78 -22.14
N VAL A 176 7.66 -4.30 -22.70
CA VAL A 176 7.13 -3.86 -23.99
C VAL A 176 6.68 -2.40 -23.94
N LYS A 177 6.01 -1.97 -22.86
CA LYS A 177 5.62 -0.57 -22.66
C LYS A 177 6.83 0.37 -22.53
N PHE A 178 7.89 -0.05 -21.87
CA PHE A 178 9.16 0.70 -21.81
C PHE A 178 9.76 0.89 -23.20
N LEU A 179 9.89 -0.18 -23.97
CA LEU A 179 10.42 -0.12 -25.35
C LEU A 179 9.54 0.76 -26.25
N GLN A 180 8.21 0.64 -26.16
CA GLN A 180 7.29 1.56 -26.84
C GLN A 180 7.51 3.03 -26.42
N SER A 181 7.84 3.30 -25.16
CA SER A 181 8.06 4.67 -24.66
C SER A 181 9.39 5.28 -25.12
N LEU A 182 10.38 4.44 -25.45
CA LEU A 182 11.63 4.85 -26.10
C LEU A 182 11.43 5.07 -27.61
N VAL A 183 10.75 4.15 -28.30
CA VAL A 183 10.49 4.28 -29.74
C VAL A 183 9.56 5.46 -30.03
N TYR A 184 8.50 5.67 -29.23
CA TYR A 184 7.52 6.75 -29.39
C TYR A 184 7.73 7.87 -28.37
N THR A 185 8.93 8.46 -28.41
CA THR A 185 9.37 9.49 -27.44
C THR A 185 9.00 10.92 -27.85
N LEU A 186 8.91 11.22 -29.16
CA LEU A 186 8.53 12.52 -29.72
C LEU A 186 7.17 12.44 -30.45
N GLU A 187 6.34 13.47 -30.28
CA GLU A 187 5.10 13.68 -31.05
C GLU A 187 5.22 14.98 -31.88
N PHE A 188 4.90 14.94 -33.18
CA PHE A 188 4.95 16.13 -34.04
C PHE A 188 3.59 16.83 -34.04
N LEU A 189 3.57 18.10 -33.66
CA LEU A 189 2.35 18.90 -33.52
C LEU A 189 2.23 19.90 -34.67
N CYS A 190 1.09 19.83 -35.35
CA CYS A 190 0.79 20.52 -36.60
C CYS A 190 -0.30 21.59 -36.44
N ALA A 191 -1.15 21.50 -35.41
CA ALA A 191 -2.23 22.46 -35.16
C ALA A 191 -2.28 22.95 -33.70
N GLU A 192 -2.88 24.12 -33.47
CA GLU A 192 -3.11 24.66 -32.12
C GLU A 192 -3.94 23.72 -31.25
N GLU A 193 -4.93 23.04 -31.83
CA GLU A 193 -5.78 22.11 -31.09
C GLU A 193 -4.99 20.86 -30.65
N GLU A 194 -4.08 20.36 -31.49
CA GLU A 194 -3.16 19.27 -31.12
C GLU A 194 -2.22 19.69 -29.97
N VAL A 195 -1.77 20.96 -29.95
CA VAL A 195 -1.01 21.53 -28.82
C VAL A 195 -1.84 21.55 -27.54
N LYS A 196 -3.10 21.97 -27.59
CA LYS A 196 -3.99 21.98 -26.41
C LYS A 196 -4.26 20.56 -25.91
N GLN A 197 -4.58 19.63 -26.80
CA GLN A 197 -4.79 18.21 -26.46
C GLN A 197 -3.53 17.57 -25.86
N PHE A 198 -2.35 17.83 -26.44
CA PHE A 198 -1.07 17.34 -25.93
C PHE A 198 -0.76 17.85 -24.51
N ILE A 199 -1.08 19.12 -24.21
CA ILE A 199 -0.94 19.70 -22.87
C ILE A 199 -2.01 19.16 -21.91
N ALA A 200 -3.26 18.99 -22.35
CA ALA A 200 -4.34 18.42 -21.53
C ALA A 200 -4.06 16.97 -21.10
N LYS A 201 -3.48 16.17 -22.00
CA LYS A 201 -3.15 14.74 -21.78
C LYS A 201 -2.00 14.52 -20.79
N HIS A 202 -1.11 15.50 -20.58
CA HIS A 202 0.13 15.31 -19.81
C HIS A 202 0.36 16.41 -18.77
N ASP A 203 0.60 16.01 -17.51
CA ASP A 203 0.82 16.97 -16.40
C ASP A 203 2.09 17.82 -16.57
N ASN A 204 3.08 17.27 -17.28
CA ASN A 204 4.37 17.89 -17.59
C ASN A 204 4.67 17.63 -19.08
N ALA A 205 4.67 18.67 -19.90
CA ALA A 205 4.77 18.58 -21.37
C ALA A 205 5.82 19.57 -21.93
N VAL A 206 6.73 19.09 -22.76
CA VAL A 206 7.80 19.87 -23.38
C VAL A 206 7.49 20.02 -24.87
N ILE A 207 7.52 21.25 -25.40
CA ILE A 207 7.28 21.52 -26.82
C ILE A 207 8.43 22.37 -27.36
N GLY A 208 9.18 21.84 -28.32
CA GLY A 208 10.31 22.50 -28.96
C GLY A 208 10.01 22.94 -30.38
N TYR A 209 10.52 24.11 -30.77
CA TYR A 209 10.45 24.63 -32.13
C TYR A 209 11.77 24.36 -32.86
N PHE A 210 11.70 23.53 -33.92
CA PHE A 210 12.84 23.13 -34.72
C PHE A 210 12.50 23.26 -36.21
N ASP A 211 13.38 23.89 -36.99
CA ASP A 211 13.23 23.98 -38.44
C ASP A 211 13.95 22.81 -39.13
N PHE A 212 13.19 22.02 -39.89
CA PHE A 212 13.69 20.88 -40.66
C PHE A 212 13.97 21.23 -42.12
N ASN A 213 13.71 22.46 -42.57
CA ASN A 213 13.89 22.85 -43.97
C ASN A 213 15.36 23.11 -44.35
N ALA A 214 16.27 23.12 -43.37
CA ALA A 214 17.71 23.24 -43.59
C ALA A 214 18.35 21.88 -43.94
N SER A 215 19.36 21.92 -44.83
CA SER A 215 20.25 20.78 -45.10
C SER A 215 21.58 20.97 -44.35
N PRO A 216 22.17 19.93 -43.75
CA PRO A 216 21.71 18.54 -43.71
C PRO A 216 20.53 18.31 -42.74
N GLN A 217 19.69 17.32 -43.06
CA GLN A 217 18.70 16.75 -42.16
C GLN A 217 19.27 15.49 -41.45
N PRO A 218 18.84 15.15 -40.21
CA PRO A 218 17.98 15.96 -39.34
C PRO A 218 18.68 17.27 -38.91
N PRO A 219 17.90 18.33 -38.61
CA PRO A 219 18.47 19.64 -38.35
C PRO A 219 19.34 19.62 -37.11
N GLY A 220 20.44 20.38 -37.11
CA GLY A 220 21.15 20.90 -35.93
C GLY A 220 21.60 19.93 -34.83
N LYS A 221 22.82 20.16 -34.31
CA LYS A 221 23.31 19.50 -33.08
C LYS A 221 22.29 19.55 -31.92
N ASP A 222 21.52 20.63 -31.84
CA ASP A 222 20.57 20.92 -30.76
C ASP A 222 19.34 19.99 -30.79
N PHE A 223 18.71 19.76 -31.95
CA PHE A 223 17.56 18.84 -32.05
C PHE A 223 17.93 17.41 -31.62
N LEU A 224 19.13 16.94 -31.97
CA LEU A 224 19.63 15.65 -31.49
C LEU A 224 19.80 15.64 -29.95
N GLN A 225 20.24 16.74 -29.34
CA GLN A 225 20.29 16.85 -27.87
C GLN A 225 18.90 16.83 -27.23
N PHE A 226 17.90 17.44 -27.89
CA PHE A 226 16.49 17.42 -27.45
C PHE A 226 15.87 16.02 -27.55
N TYR A 227 16.11 15.30 -28.66
CA TYR A 227 15.70 13.91 -28.84
C TYR A 227 16.38 12.96 -27.84
N PHE A 228 17.69 13.10 -27.61
CA PHE A 228 18.37 12.29 -26.59
C PHE A 228 17.89 12.64 -25.17
N ALA A 229 17.44 13.87 -24.92
CA ALA A 229 16.80 14.22 -23.65
C ALA A 229 15.43 13.55 -23.49
N SER A 230 14.62 13.47 -24.56
CA SER A 230 13.31 12.81 -24.53
C SER A 230 13.42 11.29 -24.32
N LEU A 231 14.49 10.65 -24.83
CA LEU A 231 14.80 9.26 -24.49
C LEU A 231 15.26 9.12 -23.04
N ARG A 232 16.22 9.96 -22.59
CA ARG A 232 16.83 9.87 -21.26
C ARG A 232 15.84 10.16 -20.12
N ILE A 233 14.79 10.95 -20.35
CA ILE A 233 13.80 11.27 -19.31
C ILE A 233 12.99 10.03 -18.85
N VAL A 234 12.87 9.01 -19.71
CA VAL A 234 12.10 7.78 -19.45
C VAL A 234 12.70 6.96 -18.30
N GLU A 235 14.00 7.09 -18.02
CA GLU A 235 14.65 6.44 -16.87
C GLU A 235 14.21 7.01 -15.51
N TYR A 236 13.74 8.26 -15.47
CA TYR A 236 13.40 8.96 -14.22
C TYR A 236 11.97 8.68 -13.76
N ASP A 237 11.04 8.49 -14.69
CA ASP A 237 9.65 8.09 -14.42
C ASP A 237 9.09 7.33 -15.62
N LEU A 238 8.97 6.01 -15.48
CA LEU A 238 8.46 5.11 -16.52
C LEU A 238 6.95 5.20 -16.71
N TYR A 239 6.21 5.66 -15.69
CA TYR A 239 4.76 5.57 -15.62
C TYR A 239 4.09 6.91 -15.93
N GLN A 240 4.76 8.01 -15.57
CA GLN A 240 4.34 9.38 -15.87
C GLN A 240 5.53 10.21 -16.43
N PRO A 241 6.19 9.76 -17.51
CA PRO A 241 7.30 10.48 -18.11
C PRO A 241 6.86 11.86 -18.61
N ILE A 242 7.73 12.84 -18.49
CA ILE A 242 7.58 14.13 -19.17
C ILE A 242 7.55 13.85 -20.68
N LYS A 243 6.48 14.26 -21.35
CA LYS A 243 6.33 14.04 -22.80
C LYS A 243 6.89 15.17 -23.60
N PHE A 244 7.49 14.83 -24.74
CA PHE A 244 8.17 15.77 -25.63
C PHE A 244 7.45 15.82 -26.97
N ALA A 245 7.32 17.03 -27.50
CA ALA A 245 6.74 17.29 -28.79
C ALA A 245 7.57 18.31 -29.58
N VAL A 246 7.40 18.27 -30.90
CA VAL A 246 8.10 19.11 -31.87
C VAL A 246 7.08 19.87 -32.71
N VAL A 247 7.27 21.19 -32.77
CA VAL A 247 6.58 22.09 -33.70
C VAL A 247 7.58 22.51 -34.78
N THR A 248 7.12 22.56 -36.03
CA THR A 248 7.94 22.96 -37.19
C THR A 248 7.46 24.26 -37.85
N ARG A 249 6.20 24.66 -37.62
CA ARG A 249 5.62 25.88 -38.18
C ARG A 249 5.90 27.09 -37.29
N LYS A 250 6.36 28.19 -37.89
CA LYS A 250 6.56 29.45 -37.17
C LYS A 250 5.27 29.97 -36.52
N GLN A 251 4.13 29.95 -37.21
CA GLN A 251 2.84 30.40 -36.64
C GLN A 251 2.47 29.68 -35.32
N LEU A 252 2.73 28.37 -35.24
CA LEU A 252 2.45 27.58 -34.04
C LEU A 252 3.53 27.76 -32.95
N ALA A 253 4.76 28.12 -33.35
CA ALA A 253 5.81 28.56 -32.43
C ALA A 253 5.48 29.94 -31.84
N ASP A 254 4.96 30.89 -32.64
CA ASP A 254 4.53 32.21 -32.20
C ASP A 254 3.38 32.10 -31.17
N TYR A 255 2.40 31.20 -31.38
CA TYR A 255 1.36 30.83 -30.40
C TYR A 255 1.96 30.36 -29.05
N LEU A 256 3.04 29.58 -29.11
CA LEU A 256 3.78 29.11 -27.94
C LEU A 256 4.79 30.12 -27.37
N LYS A 257 4.90 31.33 -27.94
CA LYS A 257 5.90 32.36 -27.61
C LYS A 257 7.34 31.89 -27.77
N LEU A 258 7.59 31.08 -28.81
CA LEU A 258 8.89 30.59 -29.24
C LEU A 258 9.40 31.42 -30.43
N GLU A 259 10.18 32.45 -30.11
CA GLU A 259 10.63 33.48 -31.06
C GLU A 259 11.74 33.02 -32.01
N ALA A 260 12.57 32.05 -31.59
CA ALA A 260 13.69 31.52 -32.37
C ALA A 260 13.68 30.00 -32.46
N ILE A 261 14.32 29.49 -33.52
CA ILE A 261 14.57 28.06 -33.75
C ILE A 261 15.50 27.52 -32.65
N ASN A 262 15.38 26.22 -32.32
CA ASN A 262 16.08 25.53 -31.23
C ASN A 262 15.68 26.01 -29.82
N GLN A 263 14.51 26.63 -29.68
CA GLN A 263 13.94 26.98 -28.38
C GLN A 263 12.81 26.01 -28.00
N PHE A 264 12.61 25.80 -26.69
CA PHE A 264 11.49 25.01 -26.20
C PHE A 264 10.84 25.60 -24.95
N VAL A 265 9.56 25.32 -24.80
CA VAL A 265 8.77 25.60 -23.60
C VAL A 265 8.49 24.32 -22.84
N PHE A 266 8.33 24.47 -21.53
CA PHE A 266 7.86 23.42 -20.62
C PHE A 266 6.54 23.86 -20.00
N SER A 267 5.46 23.26 -20.48
CA SER A 267 4.10 23.41 -20.00
C SER A 267 3.86 22.51 -18.78
N ARG A 268 3.27 23.07 -17.74
CA ARG A 268 2.99 22.41 -16.45
C ARG A 268 1.51 22.60 -16.16
N LEU A 269 0.72 21.54 -16.25
CA LEU A 269 -0.73 21.66 -16.22
C LEU A 269 -1.20 22.22 -14.86
N GLY A 270 -2.07 23.23 -14.90
CA GLY A 270 -2.53 23.97 -13.71
C GLY A 270 -1.55 25.04 -13.20
N ASN A 271 -0.49 25.36 -13.95
CA ASN A 271 0.53 26.35 -13.58
C ASN A 271 1.11 27.04 -14.84
N SER A 272 2.04 27.97 -14.65
CA SER A 272 2.71 28.70 -15.73
C SER A 272 3.62 27.80 -16.58
N THR A 273 3.49 27.94 -17.90
CA THR A 273 4.48 27.49 -18.89
C THR A 273 5.76 28.32 -18.78
N ILE A 274 6.91 27.67 -18.82
CA ILE A 274 8.23 28.33 -18.71
C ILE A 274 9.12 28.02 -19.92
N LYS A 275 9.86 29.02 -20.41
CA LYS A 275 10.83 28.88 -21.51
C LYS A 275 12.15 28.31 -20.98
N TYR A 276 12.86 27.49 -21.77
CA TYR A 276 14.21 27.09 -21.43
C TYR A 276 15.16 28.31 -21.41
N PRO A 277 16.02 28.48 -20.39
CA PRO A 277 16.89 29.66 -20.31
C PRO A 277 17.99 29.64 -21.39
N GLU A 278 18.07 30.71 -22.17
CA GLU A 278 19.07 30.89 -23.24
C GLU A 278 20.52 30.94 -22.71
N SER A 279 20.71 31.23 -21.42
CA SER A 279 22.00 31.17 -20.73
C SER A 279 22.50 29.77 -20.38
N ARG A 280 21.69 28.71 -20.61
CA ARG A 280 22.08 27.32 -20.33
C ARG A 280 22.47 26.58 -21.60
N ASN A 281 23.52 25.77 -21.48
CA ASN A 281 23.99 24.91 -22.57
C ASN A 281 22.87 23.96 -23.04
N PHE A 282 22.63 23.93 -24.36
CA PHE A 282 21.64 23.06 -25.00
C PHE A 282 22.16 21.62 -25.14
N THR A 283 22.32 20.92 -24.02
CA THR A 283 22.77 19.51 -23.99
C THR A 283 21.73 18.62 -23.33
N CYS A 284 21.69 17.34 -23.73
CA CYS A 284 20.76 16.35 -23.16
C CYS A 284 20.81 16.33 -21.62
N SER A 285 22.00 16.34 -21.02
CA SER A 285 22.18 16.40 -19.55
C SER A 285 21.60 17.67 -18.93
N SER A 286 21.85 18.84 -19.53
CA SER A 286 21.37 20.13 -19.03
C SER A 286 19.84 20.27 -19.14
N ILE A 287 19.25 19.80 -20.24
CA ILE A 287 17.80 19.73 -20.47
C ILE A 287 17.15 18.83 -19.42
N VAL A 288 17.61 17.57 -19.28
CA VAL A 288 17.07 16.60 -18.33
C VAL A 288 17.21 17.07 -16.88
N GLN A 289 18.33 17.71 -16.51
CA GLN A 289 18.52 18.28 -15.19
C GLN A 289 17.54 19.44 -14.93
N TRP A 290 17.39 20.36 -15.88
CA TRP A 290 16.48 21.50 -15.74
C TRP A 290 15.02 21.06 -15.65
N LEU A 291 14.59 20.10 -16.47
CA LEU A 291 13.24 19.53 -16.40
C LEU A 291 12.97 18.87 -15.05
N ASN A 292 13.92 18.08 -14.53
CA ASN A 292 13.76 17.42 -13.23
C ASN A 292 13.69 18.40 -12.04
N ILE A 293 14.31 19.58 -12.14
CA ILE A 293 14.22 20.64 -11.13
C ILE A 293 12.89 21.38 -11.21
N ASN A 294 12.35 21.62 -12.41
CA ASN A 294 11.19 22.48 -12.62
C ASN A 294 9.85 21.73 -12.75
N LYS A 295 9.86 20.39 -12.82
CA LYS A 295 8.66 19.56 -12.98
C LYS A 295 7.68 19.74 -11.82
N GLN A 296 6.40 19.76 -12.14
CA GLN A 296 5.33 19.75 -11.14
C GLN A 296 5.08 18.32 -10.67
N GLN A 297 4.66 18.14 -9.40
CA GLN A 297 4.05 16.87 -9.00
C GLN A 297 2.79 16.64 -9.85
N PRO A 298 2.56 15.42 -10.35
CA PRO A 298 1.35 15.11 -11.10
C PRO A 298 0.10 15.22 -10.20
N PHE A 299 -1.07 15.42 -10.78
CA PHE A 299 -2.34 15.48 -10.03
C PHE A 299 -2.66 14.17 -9.31
N VAL A 300 -2.23 13.05 -9.90
CA VAL A 300 -2.25 11.72 -9.28
C VAL A 300 -0.89 11.12 -9.48
N LYS A 301 -0.23 10.71 -8.40
CA LYS A 301 1.12 10.13 -8.48
C LYS A 301 1.08 8.61 -8.53
N TRP A 302 1.68 8.04 -9.56
CA TRP A 302 1.89 6.61 -9.65
C TRP A 302 2.97 6.16 -8.66
N LEU A 303 2.67 5.16 -7.84
CA LEU A 303 3.62 4.58 -6.88
C LEU A 303 3.94 3.13 -7.26
N VAL A 304 5.24 2.80 -7.27
CA VAL A 304 5.74 1.42 -7.38
C VAL A 304 6.59 1.11 -6.15
N PRO A 305 5.97 0.57 -5.08
CA PRO A 305 6.67 0.13 -3.87
C PRO A 305 7.70 -0.99 -4.12
N THR A 306 8.96 -0.73 -3.81
CA THR A 306 10.03 -1.75 -3.87
C THR A 306 10.01 -2.67 -2.64
N GLY A 307 9.35 -3.82 -2.73
CA GLY A 307 9.52 -4.94 -1.79
C GLY A 307 9.09 -4.69 -0.33
N GLN A 308 9.67 -5.46 0.60
CA GLN A 308 9.12 -5.72 1.95
C GLN A 308 8.84 -4.50 2.84
N LYS A 309 9.58 -3.39 2.68
CA LYS A 309 9.40 -2.14 3.44
C LYS A 309 9.40 -0.95 2.48
N SER A 310 8.20 -0.47 2.15
CA SER A 310 8.04 0.70 1.27
C SER A 310 8.33 2.01 2.00
N LEU A 311 9.61 2.40 2.03
CA LEU A 311 10.04 3.75 2.39
C LEU A 311 9.37 4.80 1.48
N ILE A 312 9.13 4.45 0.21
CA ILE A 312 8.38 5.26 -0.76
C ILE A 312 7.00 5.59 -0.18
N LEU A 313 6.19 4.58 0.17
CA LEU A 313 4.85 4.80 0.71
C LEU A 313 4.90 5.61 2.01
N SER A 314 5.73 5.19 2.98
CA SER A 314 5.90 5.87 4.27
C SER A 314 6.21 7.38 4.10
N SER A 315 7.10 7.73 3.16
CA SER A 315 7.49 9.12 2.90
C SER A 315 6.40 10.00 2.25
N HIS A 316 5.32 9.41 1.73
CA HIS A 316 4.16 10.14 1.21
C HIS A 316 3.07 10.26 2.27
N VAL A 317 2.69 9.14 2.92
CA VAL A 317 1.64 9.14 3.96
C VAL A 317 1.98 10.08 5.14
N GLN A 318 3.26 10.24 5.48
CA GLN A 318 3.69 11.13 6.57
C GLN A 318 3.56 12.64 6.26
N LYS A 319 3.45 13.03 4.99
CA LYS A 319 3.47 14.46 4.60
C LYS A 319 2.09 15.09 4.77
N ALA A 320 1.09 14.47 4.15
CA ALA A 320 -0.27 14.97 4.02
C ALA A 320 -1.29 13.82 4.01
N PRO A 321 -2.58 14.10 4.27
CA PRO A 321 -3.68 13.20 3.96
C PRO A 321 -3.59 12.69 2.53
N ALA A 322 -3.76 11.38 2.35
CA ALA A 322 -3.48 10.68 1.10
C ALA A 322 -4.63 9.74 0.73
N VAL A 323 -5.10 9.84 -0.51
CA VAL A 323 -6.03 8.89 -1.14
C VAL A 323 -5.22 7.93 -2.01
N PHE A 324 -5.23 6.65 -1.65
CA PHE A 324 -4.62 5.56 -2.40
C PHE A 324 -5.69 4.82 -3.20
N VAL A 325 -5.53 4.81 -4.52
CA VAL A 325 -6.37 4.04 -5.44
C VAL A 325 -5.57 2.85 -5.97
N PHE A 326 -6.05 1.65 -5.64
CA PHE A 326 -5.49 0.38 -6.09
C PHE A 326 -6.36 -0.16 -7.23
N GLY A 327 -6.00 0.18 -8.46
CA GLY A 327 -6.75 -0.22 -9.67
C GLY A 327 -5.91 -1.08 -10.59
N ALA A 328 -6.52 -2.07 -11.25
CA ALA A 328 -5.81 -2.94 -12.17
C ALA A 328 -5.29 -2.15 -13.38
N SER A 329 -4.02 -2.29 -13.71
CA SER A 329 -3.42 -1.66 -14.89
C SER A 329 -3.32 -2.60 -16.08
N ASN A 330 -3.35 -2.02 -17.28
CA ASN A 330 -2.91 -2.67 -18.50
C ASN A 330 -1.93 -1.72 -19.22
N PRO A 331 -0.61 -1.92 -19.07
CA PRO A 331 0.39 -0.99 -19.62
C PRO A 331 0.42 -0.97 -21.15
N LEU A 332 -0.14 -1.98 -21.82
CA LEU A 332 -0.19 -2.07 -23.29
C LEU A 332 -1.20 -1.11 -23.93
N HIS A 333 -2.08 -0.48 -23.13
CA HIS A 333 -2.95 0.61 -23.59
C HIS A 333 -2.26 1.98 -23.44
N GLU A 334 -2.60 2.93 -24.29
CA GLU A 334 -2.15 4.33 -24.13
C GLU A 334 -2.76 4.96 -22.87
N VAL A 335 -4.02 4.63 -22.58
CA VAL A 335 -4.84 5.23 -21.53
C VAL A 335 -5.15 4.18 -20.46
N ASN A 336 -4.92 4.52 -19.19
CA ASN A 336 -5.46 3.77 -18.05
C ASN A 336 -6.76 4.47 -17.58
N PRO A 337 -7.93 3.85 -17.78
CA PRO A 337 -9.22 4.51 -17.56
C PRO A 337 -9.52 4.78 -16.08
N PHE A 338 -8.99 3.95 -15.15
CA PHE A 338 -9.09 4.22 -13.72
C PHE A 338 -8.20 5.39 -13.32
N LEU A 339 -6.94 5.41 -13.77
CA LEU A 339 -6.04 6.55 -13.53
C LEU A 339 -6.63 7.85 -14.08
N CYS A 340 -7.21 7.83 -15.27
CA CYS A 340 -7.89 9.00 -15.85
C CYS A 340 -9.06 9.48 -14.98
N LEU A 341 -9.93 8.60 -14.47
CA LEU A 341 -11.02 8.99 -13.59
C LEU A 341 -10.51 9.62 -12.28
N VAL A 342 -9.48 9.03 -11.65
CA VAL A 342 -8.85 9.63 -10.44
C VAL A 342 -8.22 10.99 -10.78
N ARG A 343 -7.57 11.12 -11.95
CA ARG A 343 -6.98 12.39 -12.42
C ARG A 343 -8.05 13.44 -12.71
N GLU A 344 -9.18 13.06 -13.29
CA GLU A 344 -10.34 13.95 -13.45
C GLU A 344 -10.82 14.49 -12.09
N VAL A 345 -10.97 13.64 -11.07
CA VAL A 345 -11.37 14.08 -9.73
C VAL A 345 -10.31 14.98 -9.08
N ALA A 346 -9.02 14.60 -9.17
CA ALA A 346 -7.92 15.39 -8.61
C ALA A 346 -7.75 16.76 -9.30
N MET A 347 -7.96 16.84 -10.62
CA MET A 347 -8.00 18.10 -11.36
C MET A 347 -9.19 18.96 -10.91
N THR A 348 -10.39 18.39 -10.73
CA THR A 348 -11.54 19.18 -10.26
C THR A 348 -11.40 19.67 -8.82
N TYR A 349 -10.82 18.85 -7.93
CA TYR A 349 -10.52 19.21 -6.53
C TYR A 349 -9.63 20.46 -6.43
N ARG A 350 -8.70 20.62 -7.38
CA ARG A 350 -7.79 21.77 -7.51
C ARG A 350 -8.25 22.85 -8.51
N ARG A 351 -9.39 22.65 -9.18
CA ARG A 351 -9.87 23.55 -10.23
C ARG A 351 -10.18 24.95 -9.69
N ASP A 352 -9.93 25.97 -10.51
CA ASP A 352 -10.18 27.40 -10.23
C ASP A 352 -9.42 27.97 -9.00
N CYS A 353 -8.46 27.22 -8.43
CA CYS A 353 -7.49 27.69 -7.42
C CYS A 353 -6.48 28.73 -7.94
N SER A 354 -6.37 28.92 -9.25
CA SER A 354 -5.39 29.79 -9.91
C SER A 354 -5.98 30.31 -11.22
N SER A 355 -5.78 31.59 -11.51
CA SER A 355 -6.34 32.29 -12.68
C SER A 355 -5.63 31.97 -14.02
N HIS A 356 -4.61 31.12 -14.01
CA HIS A 356 -3.68 30.97 -15.13
C HIS A 356 -3.97 29.83 -16.11
N VAL A 357 -4.78 28.82 -15.75
CA VAL A 357 -4.99 27.63 -16.60
C VAL A 357 -6.42 27.13 -16.52
N ASP A 358 -7.06 26.94 -17.67
CA ASP A 358 -8.35 26.25 -17.74
C ASP A 358 -8.20 24.73 -17.59
N LEU A 359 -8.32 24.26 -16.33
CA LEU A 359 -8.38 22.84 -16.03
C LEU A 359 -9.65 22.17 -16.52
N LYS A 360 -10.72 22.92 -16.85
CA LYS A 360 -11.98 22.37 -17.37
C LYS A 360 -11.74 21.69 -18.72
N TYR A 361 -11.07 22.37 -19.66
CA TYR A 361 -10.71 21.77 -20.95
C TYR A 361 -9.93 20.45 -20.77
N ALA A 362 -8.98 20.39 -19.84
CA ALA A 362 -8.21 19.16 -19.59
C ALA A 362 -9.03 18.01 -18.97
N ILE A 363 -10.05 18.33 -18.17
CA ILE A 363 -11.01 17.36 -17.65
C ILE A 363 -11.91 16.85 -18.78
N ASP A 364 -12.48 17.74 -19.59
CA ASP A 364 -13.38 17.42 -20.70
C ASP A 364 -12.67 16.57 -21.77
N GLU A 365 -11.43 16.92 -22.11
CA GLU A 365 -10.56 16.17 -23.02
C GLU A 365 -10.17 14.79 -22.46
N SER A 366 -9.96 14.66 -21.15
CA SER A 366 -9.74 13.35 -20.50
C SER A 366 -10.96 12.44 -20.61
N ILE A 367 -12.17 12.97 -20.42
CA ILE A 367 -13.43 12.23 -20.54
C ILE A 367 -13.61 11.73 -21.99
N GLN A 368 -13.40 12.61 -22.97
CA GLN A 368 -13.54 12.26 -24.39
C GLN A 368 -12.52 11.20 -24.82
N ASN A 369 -11.24 11.36 -24.47
CA ASN A 369 -10.20 10.37 -24.78
C ASN A 369 -10.46 9.00 -24.15
N ARG A 370 -11.01 8.96 -22.93
CA ARG A 370 -11.41 7.72 -22.26
C ARG A 370 -12.54 7.01 -23.02
N GLY A 371 -13.53 7.74 -23.51
CA GLY A 371 -14.58 7.20 -24.40
C GLY A 371 -14.03 6.67 -25.73
N HIS A 372 -13.27 7.50 -26.45
CA HIS A 372 -12.66 7.13 -27.73
C HIS A 372 -11.71 5.93 -27.63
N SER A 373 -11.03 5.73 -26.50
CA SER A 373 -10.15 4.58 -26.25
C SER A 373 -10.93 3.26 -26.22
N ILE A 374 -12.14 3.24 -25.66
CA ILE A 374 -12.99 2.04 -25.57
C ILE A 374 -13.47 1.62 -26.97
N ASP A 375 -13.94 2.57 -27.78
CA ASP A 375 -14.40 2.27 -29.15
C ASP A 375 -13.25 1.89 -30.07
N SER A 376 -12.09 2.56 -29.93
CA SER A 376 -10.86 2.21 -30.64
C SER A 376 -10.40 0.77 -30.32
N PHE A 377 -10.54 0.33 -29.06
CA PHE A 377 -10.24 -1.05 -28.67
C PHE A 377 -11.19 -2.06 -29.32
N ARG A 378 -12.51 -1.81 -29.32
CA ARG A 378 -13.48 -2.70 -30.00
C ARG A 378 -13.20 -2.80 -31.50
N ASN A 379 -12.87 -1.68 -32.14
CA ASN A 379 -12.54 -1.65 -33.57
C ASN A 379 -11.25 -2.42 -33.85
N LEU A 380 -10.20 -2.24 -33.05
CA LEU A 380 -8.97 -3.03 -33.15
C LEU A 380 -9.25 -4.53 -33.01
N GLN A 381 -10.06 -4.96 -32.03
CA GLN A 381 -10.42 -6.37 -31.91
C GLN A 381 -11.13 -6.94 -33.15
N LYS A 382 -12.05 -6.18 -33.76
CA LYS A 382 -12.72 -6.57 -35.01
C LYS A 382 -11.71 -6.72 -36.15
N MET A 383 -10.85 -5.72 -36.35
CA MET A 383 -9.80 -5.74 -37.38
C MET A 383 -8.84 -6.93 -37.20
N CYS A 384 -8.39 -7.19 -35.96
CA CYS A 384 -7.51 -8.33 -35.70
C CYS A 384 -8.19 -9.67 -36.01
N LYS A 385 -9.48 -9.85 -35.67
CA LYS A 385 -10.26 -11.05 -36.03
C LYS A 385 -10.42 -11.22 -37.56
N GLN A 386 -10.52 -10.13 -38.32
CA GLN A 386 -10.62 -10.14 -39.78
C GLN A 386 -9.27 -10.43 -40.45
N SER A 387 -8.19 -9.78 -40.00
CA SER A 387 -6.84 -9.92 -40.56
C SER A 387 -6.25 -11.35 -40.52
N ILE A 388 -6.79 -12.21 -39.65
CA ILE A 388 -6.42 -13.64 -39.56
C ILE A 388 -7.01 -14.46 -40.73
N LYS A 389 -8.06 -13.95 -41.40
CA LYS A 389 -8.76 -14.65 -42.49
C LYS A 389 -8.33 -14.22 -43.90
N GLU A 390 -7.82 -13.01 -44.06
CA GLU A 390 -7.51 -12.43 -45.38
C GLU A 390 -6.11 -11.79 -45.39
N THR A 391 -5.19 -12.37 -46.18
CA THR A 391 -3.80 -11.89 -46.30
C THR A 391 -3.68 -10.52 -47.00
N ASN A 392 -4.73 -10.08 -47.69
CA ASN A 392 -4.72 -8.90 -48.57
C ASN A 392 -5.64 -7.75 -48.15
N PHE A 393 -6.44 -7.89 -47.07
CA PHE A 393 -7.45 -6.89 -46.71
C PHE A 393 -7.13 -6.17 -45.39
N VAL A 394 -6.53 -4.98 -45.51
CA VAL A 394 -6.56 -3.95 -44.47
C VAL A 394 -7.33 -2.77 -45.05
N PRO A 395 -8.66 -2.69 -44.84
CA PRO A 395 -9.45 -1.58 -45.35
C PRO A 395 -9.03 -0.30 -44.63
N TYR A 396 -8.63 0.70 -45.40
CA TYR A 396 -8.33 2.02 -44.88
C TYR A 396 -9.57 2.90 -44.97
N TYR A 397 -9.97 3.50 -43.85
CA TYR A 397 -10.98 4.56 -43.87
C TYR A 397 -10.29 5.85 -44.32
N ASP A 398 -10.27 6.04 -45.64
CA ASP A 398 -9.86 7.30 -46.26
C ASP A 398 -10.91 8.37 -45.95
N SER A 399 -10.69 9.03 -44.81
CA SER A 399 -11.45 10.18 -44.35
C SER A 399 -10.53 11.41 -44.47
N ASN A 400 -10.41 11.89 -45.72
CA ASN A 400 -9.77 13.14 -46.17
C ASN A 400 -8.23 13.26 -46.09
N CYS A 401 -7.56 12.86 -47.19
CA CYS A 401 -6.63 13.77 -47.89
C CYS A 401 -6.32 13.33 -49.34
N CYS A 402 -7.34 13.32 -50.21
CA CYS A 402 -7.19 13.07 -51.65
C CYS A 402 -8.15 13.93 -52.49
N PHE A 403 -7.81 15.21 -52.73
CA PHE A 403 -8.46 16.01 -53.77
C PHE A 403 -7.65 15.96 -55.07
N SER A 404 -8.19 15.25 -56.07
CA SER A 404 -7.67 15.28 -57.43
C SER A 404 -8.33 16.43 -58.19
N VAL A 405 -7.58 17.49 -58.49
CA VAL A 405 -7.99 18.50 -59.48
C VAL A 405 -7.54 18.00 -60.85
N MET A 406 -8.47 17.86 -61.79
CA MET A 406 -8.17 17.58 -63.19
C MET A 406 -8.21 18.87 -64.00
N GLU A 407 -7.14 19.17 -64.74
CA GLU A 407 -7.17 20.21 -65.77
C GLU A 407 -7.81 19.66 -67.05
N ARG A 408 -8.70 20.44 -67.65
CA ARG A 408 -9.45 20.05 -68.85
C ARG A 408 -8.76 20.61 -70.11
N GLN A 409 -7.68 19.97 -70.57
CA GLN A 409 -7.16 20.23 -71.92
C GLN A 409 -8.00 19.52 -72.99
N LYS A 410 -8.16 20.14 -74.15
CA LYS A 410 -9.33 19.92 -75.03
C LYS A 410 -9.31 18.66 -75.90
N GLU A 411 -8.18 17.95 -76.06
CA GLU A 411 -7.98 17.09 -77.24
C GLU A 411 -7.27 15.73 -77.05
N SER A 412 -7.20 15.17 -75.83
CA SER A 412 -6.63 13.82 -75.59
C SER A 412 -7.62 12.84 -74.96
N LYS A 413 -7.90 11.71 -75.62
CA LYS A 413 -8.94 10.72 -75.24
C LYS A 413 -8.62 9.73 -74.11
N LEU A 414 -7.49 9.87 -73.41
CA LEU A 414 -7.11 9.01 -72.28
C LEU A 414 -6.56 9.84 -71.11
N PRO A 415 -7.16 9.77 -69.89
CA PRO A 415 -6.62 10.44 -68.71
C PRO A 415 -5.49 9.61 -68.10
N VAL A 416 -4.26 10.14 -68.12
CA VAL A 416 -3.14 9.57 -67.36
C VAL A 416 -3.04 10.29 -66.01
N SER A 417 -3.19 9.54 -64.92
CA SER A 417 -3.07 10.06 -63.55
C SER A 417 -1.85 9.45 -62.87
N VAL A 418 -0.78 10.23 -62.70
CA VAL A 418 0.41 9.81 -61.92
C VAL A 418 1.01 11.03 -61.21
N CYS A 419 1.22 10.90 -59.90
CA CYS A 419 2.36 11.49 -59.20
C CYS A 419 2.68 10.61 -57.99
N GLU A 420 3.89 10.10 -57.96
CA GLU A 420 4.38 9.09 -57.00
C GLU A 420 5.27 9.70 -55.91
N TYR A 421 5.60 8.87 -54.91
CA TYR A 421 6.54 9.19 -53.84
C TYR A 421 7.98 9.37 -54.41
N CYS A 422 8.56 10.56 -54.30
CA CYS A 422 9.89 10.84 -54.85
C CYS A 422 11.01 10.41 -53.91
N ILE A 423 11.80 9.40 -54.31
CA ILE A 423 13.14 9.17 -53.78
C ILE A 423 14.11 10.10 -54.54
N HIS A 424 14.69 11.09 -53.88
CA HIS A 424 15.78 11.87 -54.48
C HIS A 424 17.10 11.11 -54.33
N LYS A 425 17.58 10.52 -55.44
CA LYS A 425 19.01 10.20 -55.60
C LYS A 425 19.72 11.47 -56.06
N ASN A 426 20.59 12.00 -55.20
CA ASN A 426 21.65 12.98 -55.47
C ASN A 426 21.37 14.07 -56.53
N SER A 427 20.98 15.27 -56.08
CA SER A 427 21.26 16.53 -56.77
C SER A 427 21.49 17.65 -55.74
N PRO A 428 22.41 18.62 -55.92
CA PRO A 428 22.81 19.52 -54.84
C PRO A 428 21.86 20.70 -54.54
N ASP A 429 20.96 21.07 -55.46
CA ASP A 429 20.39 22.44 -55.52
C ASP A 429 18.85 22.55 -55.43
N THR A 430 18.15 21.58 -54.84
CA THR A 430 16.69 21.65 -54.66
C THR A 430 16.26 21.95 -53.21
N LYS A 431 15.75 23.17 -52.99
CA LYS A 431 15.12 23.57 -51.70
C LYS A 431 13.84 22.76 -51.48
N VAL A 432 13.76 22.06 -50.35
CA VAL A 432 12.59 21.27 -49.93
C VAL A 432 11.58 22.20 -49.22
N SER A 433 10.28 21.98 -49.48
CA SER A 433 9.15 22.74 -48.91
C SER A 433 8.52 21.94 -47.75
N PRO A 434 7.98 22.59 -46.70
CA PRO A 434 7.79 21.93 -45.40
C PRO A 434 6.70 20.85 -45.33
N VAL A 435 6.92 19.95 -44.36
CA VAL A 435 5.94 19.00 -43.82
C VAL A 435 4.77 19.76 -43.18
N CYS A 436 3.56 19.26 -43.47
CA CYS A 436 2.26 19.65 -42.92
C CYS A 436 1.84 21.10 -43.16
N ASP A 437 1.22 21.37 -44.31
CA ASP A 437 0.33 22.52 -44.54
C ASP A 437 -1.09 22.00 -44.81
N ALA A 438 -1.99 22.18 -43.83
CA ALA A 438 -3.33 21.57 -43.83
C ALA A 438 -4.32 22.40 -43.00
N SER A 439 -4.40 23.71 -43.25
CA SER A 439 -5.30 24.61 -42.52
C SER A 439 -5.69 25.84 -43.34
N TYR A 440 -6.53 25.67 -44.36
CA TYR A 440 -7.30 26.77 -44.98
C TYR A 440 -8.60 26.30 -45.68
N TYR A 441 -9.55 25.80 -44.88
CA TYR A 441 -10.95 25.66 -45.31
C TYR A 441 -11.88 26.12 -44.18
N GLY A 442 -12.08 27.44 -44.09
CA GLY A 442 -13.22 27.99 -43.38
C GLY A 442 -14.47 27.74 -44.20
N PHE A 443 -15.33 26.84 -43.74
CA PHE A 443 -16.72 26.75 -44.18
C PHE A 443 -17.58 27.32 -43.05
N GLU A 444 -18.07 28.54 -43.22
CA GLU A 444 -19.14 29.06 -42.37
C GLU A 444 -20.41 28.24 -42.61
N GLY A 445 -21.05 27.75 -41.53
CA GLY A 445 -22.42 27.23 -41.61
C GLY A 445 -22.61 25.72 -41.72
N VAL A 446 -21.78 24.87 -41.08
CA VAL A 446 -22.24 23.55 -40.60
C VAL A 446 -21.58 23.22 -39.26
N ASP A 447 -22.32 23.35 -38.15
CA ASP A 447 -21.92 22.75 -36.87
C ASP A 447 -21.88 21.22 -36.98
N GLN A 448 -20.93 20.59 -36.27
CA GLN A 448 -20.76 19.13 -36.14
C GLN A 448 -20.06 18.34 -37.28
N TRP A 449 -18.93 18.83 -37.82
CA TRP A 449 -17.91 17.92 -38.37
C TRP A 449 -16.54 18.19 -37.76
N ARG A 450 -16.16 17.34 -36.80
CA ARG A 450 -14.81 17.33 -36.20
C ARG A 450 -13.76 17.18 -37.29
N SER A 451 -12.64 17.87 -37.13
CA SER A 451 -11.46 17.77 -37.99
C SER A 451 -11.11 16.30 -38.24
N VAL A 452 -11.24 15.88 -39.49
CA VAL A 452 -11.09 14.49 -39.89
C VAL A 452 -9.59 14.16 -40.00
N GLN A 453 -8.94 13.97 -38.85
CA GLN A 453 -7.55 13.52 -38.79
C GLN A 453 -7.45 12.05 -39.23
N LEU A 454 -6.68 11.81 -40.29
CA LEU A 454 -6.34 10.48 -40.75
C LEU A 454 -5.36 9.79 -39.80
N ASN A 455 -5.89 8.87 -38.98
CA ASN A 455 -5.11 8.09 -38.00
C ASN A 455 -3.85 7.41 -38.57
N SER A 456 -3.78 7.06 -39.87
CA SER A 456 -2.56 6.42 -40.42
C SER A 456 -1.42 7.38 -40.75
N CYS A 457 -1.69 8.67 -41.01
CA CYS A 457 -0.61 9.66 -41.16
C CYS A 457 0.03 9.88 -39.79
N LEU A 458 -0.79 10.00 -38.73
CA LEU A 458 -0.32 10.08 -37.34
C LEU A 458 0.42 8.81 -36.91
N ASP A 459 -0.06 7.61 -37.25
CA ASP A 459 0.71 6.37 -37.06
C ASP A 459 2.06 6.46 -37.80
N PHE A 460 2.10 6.86 -39.08
CA PHE A 460 3.37 7.00 -39.84
C PHE A 460 4.34 8.01 -39.22
N HIS A 461 3.87 9.13 -38.69
CA HIS A 461 4.69 10.10 -37.95
C HIS A 461 5.20 9.53 -36.62
N ARG A 462 4.42 8.70 -35.92
CA ARG A 462 4.84 8.02 -34.69
C ARG A 462 5.93 6.97 -34.96
N PHE A 463 5.90 6.25 -36.08
CA PHE A 463 6.94 5.28 -36.45
C PHE A 463 8.14 5.89 -37.23
N TYR A 464 8.36 7.21 -37.18
CA TYR A 464 9.45 7.85 -37.93
C TYR A 464 10.83 7.55 -37.35
N ASN A 465 11.69 6.84 -38.10
CA ASN A 465 13.08 6.61 -37.74
C ASN A 465 13.92 7.86 -38.10
N VAL A 466 14.48 8.53 -37.09
CA VAL A 466 15.21 9.80 -37.21
C VAL A 466 16.50 9.68 -38.04
N ASN A 467 17.00 8.46 -38.25
CA ASN A 467 18.22 8.17 -39.02
C ASN A 467 17.92 7.76 -40.48
N GLU A 468 16.67 7.46 -40.84
CA GLU A 468 16.30 7.22 -42.23
C GLU A 468 16.01 8.54 -42.94
N HIS A 469 16.74 8.82 -44.02
CA HIS A 469 16.52 10.02 -44.83
C HIS A 469 15.22 9.89 -45.65
N ARG A 470 14.09 10.22 -45.02
CA ARG A 470 12.78 10.25 -45.64
C ARG A 470 12.16 11.63 -45.49
N THR A 471 12.20 12.42 -46.56
CA THR A 471 11.37 13.60 -46.71
C THR A 471 9.91 13.18 -46.85
N LEU A 472 9.12 13.40 -45.79
CA LEU A 472 7.68 13.56 -45.95
C LEU A 472 7.45 14.84 -46.76
N CYS A 473 6.96 14.70 -47.99
CA CYS A 473 6.48 15.86 -48.74
C CYS A 473 4.99 16.03 -48.49
N CYS A 474 4.60 17.04 -47.70
CA CYS A 474 3.24 17.55 -47.78
C CYS A 474 3.15 18.49 -48.98
N LYS A 475 2.16 18.27 -49.84
CA LYS A 475 2.02 19.02 -51.09
C LYS A 475 1.42 20.40 -50.77
N GLN A 476 2.08 21.47 -51.19
CA GLN A 476 1.51 22.82 -51.11
C GLN A 476 0.20 22.90 -51.90
N CYS A 477 -0.83 23.48 -51.30
CA CYS A 477 -2.10 23.78 -51.97
C CYS A 477 -2.10 25.22 -52.50
N TYR A 478 -2.25 25.38 -53.81
CA TYR A 478 -2.49 26.68 -54.43
C TYR A 478 -3.98 26.99 -54.57
N GLN A 479 -4.34 28.26 -54.40
CA GLN A 479 -5.71 28.73 -54.23
C GLN A 479 -6.21 29.53 -55.43
N LYS A 480 -7.43 29.24 -55.92
CA LYS A 480 -8.51 30.17 -56.34
C LYS A 480 -9.47 29.54 -57.35
N MET A 481 -10.75 29.41 -56.99
CA MET A 481 -11.91 29.51 -57.90
C MET A 481 -13.21 29.75 -57.08
N PRO A 482 -14.24 30.42 -57.63
CA PRO A 482 -15.40 30.90 -56.87
C PRO A 482 -16.50 29.84 -56.69
N PRO A 483 -17.44 30.03 -55.73
CA PRO A 483 -18.32 28.96 -55.26
C PRO A 483 -19.78 29.10 -55.74
N GLU A 484 -20.15 28.49 -56.88
CA GLU A 484 -21.57 28.40 -57.26
C GLU A 484 -22.07 27.00 -57.67
N HIS A 485 -21.22 26.06 -58.08
CA HIS A 485 -21.68 24.77 -58.63
C HIS A 485 -20.88 23.54 -58.13
N PHE A 486 -21.13 23.05 -56.92
CA PHE A 486 -20.84 21.64 -56.58
C PHE A 486 -21.83 21.01 -55.59
N VAL A 487 -22.58 20.02 -56.07
CA VAL A 487 -23.22 19.00 -55.24
C VAL A 487 -22.18 17.93 -54.93
N ALA A 488 -21.71 17.86 -53.68
CA ALA A 488 -20.72 16.88 -53.25
C ALA A 488 -21.37 15.55 -52.84
N SER A 489 -21.73 14.70 -53.81
CA SER A 489 -22.11 13.31 -53.56
C SER A 489 -20.87 12.43 -53.39
N ALA A 490 -20.37 12.30 -52.17
CA ALA A 490 -19.27 11.38 -51.86
C ALA A 490 -19.75 9.91 -51.95
N PRO A 491 -19.19 9.07 -52.85
CA PRO A 491 -19.55 7.66 -52.91
C PRO A 491 -18.98 6.92 -51.69
N LYS A 492 -19.81 6.09 -51.03
CA LYS A 492 -19.38 5.16 -49.97
C LYS A 492 -18.53 4.03 -50.56
N GLY A 493 -17.27 4.31 -50.87
CA GLY A 493 -16.30 3.35 -51.40
C GLY A 493 -14.97 3.43 -50.65
N VAL A 494 -14.57 2.33 -50.01
CA VAL A 494 -13.27 2.19 -49.34
C VAL A 494 -12.15 2.28 -50.39
N ARG A 495 -11.37 3.37 -50.38
CA ARG A 495 -10.19 3.50 -51.24
C ARG A 495 -8.96 2.90 -50.57
N ILE A 496 -8.31 1.97 -51.27
CA ILE A 496 -7.07 1.33 -50.84
C ILE A 496 -5.91 2.09 -51.49
N SER A 497 -4.90 2.49 -50.73
CA SER A 497 -3.68 3.09 -51.29
C SER A 497 -3.02 2.11 -52.28
N THR A 498 -2.69 2.58 -53.48
CA THR A 498 -1.96 1.80 -54.48
C THR A 498 -0.49 1.60 -54.12
N ASP A 499 0.05 2.46 -53.25
CA ASP A 499 1.44 2.38 -52.79
C ASP A 499 1.69 1.09 -51.99
N SER A 500 2.76 0.37 -52.30
CA SER A 500 3.10 -0.91 -51.66
C SER A 500 3.77 -0.71 -50.29
N PHE A 501 4.54 0.36 -50.11
CA PHE A 501 5.20 0.72 -48.86
C PHE A 501 4.19 1.19 -47.81
N VAL A 502 3.25 2.07 -48.17
CA VAL A 502 2.18 2.53 -47.27
C VAL A 502 1.28 1.36 -46.85
N ARG A 503 0.88 0.49 -47.79
CA ARG A 503 0.12 -0.74 -47.47
C ARG A 503 0.88 -1.68 -46.55
N ASN A 504 2.18 -1.89 -46.78
CA ASN A 504 3.01 -2.74 -45.93
C ASN A 504 3.23 -2.11 -44.54
N GLY A 505 3.43 -0.79 -44.46
CA GLY A 505 3.51 -0.04 -43.20
C GLY A 505 2.24 -0.18 -42.37
N ALA A 506 1.07 0.09 -42.97
CA ALA A 506 -0.23 -0.06 -42.30
C ALA A 506 -0.51 -1.52 -41.88
N ARG A 507 -0.18 -2.50 -42.73
CA ARG A 507 -0.27 -3.94 -42.40
C ARG A 507 0.62 -4.30 -41.21
N ASN A 508 1.85 -3.79 -41.18
CA ASN A 508 2.79 -4.02 -40.07
C ASN A 508 2.34 -3.34 -38.77
N ALA A 509 1.84 -2.10 -38.84
CA ALA A 509 1.28 -1.40 -37.69
C ALA A 509 0.05 -2.13 -37.12
N LEU A 510 -0.87 -2.61 -37.96
CA LEU A 510 -2.00 -3.44 -37.51
C LEU A 510 -1.50 -4.75 -36.89
N LYS A 511 -0.57 -5.45 -37.55
CA LYS A 511 0.05 -6.69 -37.04
C LYS A 511 0.63 -6.47 -35.63
N ARG A 512 1.40 -5.39 -35.42
CA ARG A 512 1.93 -4.99 -34.10
C ARG A 512 0.82 -4.82 -33.06
N ARG A 513 -0.22 -4.04 -33.38
CA ARG A 513 -1.36 -3.81 -32.47
C ARG A 513 -2.11 -5.12 -32.15
N CYS A 514 -2.23 -6.05 -33.09
CA CYS A 514 -2.79 -7.38 -32.86
C CYS A 514 -1.88 -8.30 -32.04
N THR A 515 -0.56 -8.22 -32.23
CA THR A 515 0.45 -8.92 -31.42
C THR A 515 0.36 -8.47 -29.95
N LEU A 516 0.25 -7.17 -29.69
CA LEU A 516 0.04 -6.61 -28.34
C LEU A 516 -1.29 -7.09 -27.72
N LEU A 517 -2.39 -7.09 -28.51
CA LEU A 517 -3.69 -7.63 -28.08
C LEU A 517 -3.62 -9.14 -27.75
N SER A 518 -2.72 -9.89 -28.39
CA SER A 518 -2.49 -11.30 -28.04
C SER A 518 -1.65 -11.46 -26.76
N LEU A 519 -0.63 -10.62 -26.54
CA LEU A 519 0.13 -10.57 -25.28
C LEU A 519 -0.80 -10.27 -24.10
N GLN A 520 -1.71 -9.30 -24.25
CA GLN A 520 -2.73 -8.96 -23.25
C GLN A 520 -3.52 -10.18 -22.77
N LYS A 521 -3.91 -11.07 -23.70
CA LYS A 521 -4.66 -12.29 -23.38
C LYS A 521 -3.80 -13.35 -22.70
N VAL A 522 -2.54 -13.51 -23.14
CA VAL A 522 -1.58 -14.44 -22.52
C VAL A 522 -1.32 -14.05 -21.06
N GLN A 523 -1.11 -12.77 -20.80
CA GLN A 523 -0.86 -12.21 -19.46
C GLN A 523 -2.14 -11.94 -18.65
N LYS A 524 -3.33 -12.32 -19.17
CA LYS A 524 -4.64 -12.16 -18.51
C LYS A 524 -4.95 -10.73 -18.04
N LEU A 525 -4.38 -9.71 -18.70
CA LEU A 525 -4.54 -8.31 -18.32
C LEU A 525 -5.97 -7.81 -18.53
N ILE A 526 -6.41 -6.85 -17.72
CA ILE A 526 -7.74 -6.25 -17.79
C ILE A 526 -8.04 -5.68 -19.19
N SER A 527 -9.27 -5.90 -19.68
CA SER A 527 -9.74 -5.41 -20.99
C SER A 527 -10.58 -4.15 -20.87
N MET A 528 -10.47 -3.24 -21.85
CA MET A 528 -11.33 -2.05 -21.95
C MET A 528 -12.82 -2.37 -22.03
N GLU A 529 -13.19 -3.59 -22.45
CA GLU A 529 -14.58 -4.07 -22.44
C GLU A 529 -15.07 -4.38 -21.02
N THR A 530 -14.26 -5.08 -20.21
CA THR A 530 -14.55 -5.33 -18.78
C THR A 530 -14.77 -4.02 -18.02
N VAL A 531 -13.96 -3.03 -18.37
CA VAL A 531 -13.93 -1.70 -17.78
C VAL A 531 -15.23 -0.94 -18.07
N LYS A 532 -15.82 -1.08 -19.26
CA LYS A 532 -16.98 -0.29 -19.76
C LYS A 532 -18.17 -0.22 -18.80
N GLU A 533 -18.48 -1.32 -18.10
CA GLU A 533 -19.61 -1.43 -17.17
C GLU A 533 -19.55 -0.39 -16.03
N ILE A 534 -18.35 0.05 -15.65
CA ILE A 534 -18.13 1.07 -14.62
C ILE A 534 -18.33 2.49 -15.17
N PHE A 535 -18.20 2.72 -16.49
CA PHE A 535 -18.17 4.08 -17.07
C PHE A 535 -19.45 4.50 -17.79
N ASP A 536 -20.28 3.57 -18.26
CA ASP A 536 -21.60 3.90 -18.85
C ASP A 536 -22.54 4.59 -17.85
N GLN A 537 -22.26 4.54 -16.55
CA GLN A 537 -23.02 5.22 -15.49
C GLN A 537 -22.57 6.68 -15.25
N ASN A 538 -21.43 7.15 -15.79
CA ASN A 538 -20.83 8.46 -15.44
C ASN A 538 -21.13 9.57 -16.48
N THR A 539 -22.27 9.54 -17.17
CA THR A 539 -22.62 10.50 -18.25
C THR A 539 -23.41 11.74 -17.79
N HIS A 540 -23.86 11.79 -16.53
CA HIS A 540 -24.72 12.88 -16.04
C HIS A 540 -24.26 13.44 -14.68
N TYR A 541 -24.04 14.76 -14.63
CA TYR A 541 -23.88 15.60 -13.44
C TYR A 541 -22.84 15.17 -12.38
N PHE A 542 -21.60 15.64 -12.60
CA PHE A 542 -20.59 15.71 -11.55
C PHE A 542 -20.97 16.73 -10.46
N THR A 543 -20.70 16.43 -9.20
CA THR A 543 -21.02 17.31 -8.05
C THR A 543 -20.19 18.60 -8.06
N GLU A 544 -20.85 19.76 -8.00
CA GLU A 544 -20.18 21.07 -7.89
C GLU A 544 -19.43 21.23 -6.55
N ASP A 545 -19.77 20.42 -5.55
CA ASP A 545 -19.29 20.50 -4.17
C ASP A 545 -17.77 20.32 -4.01
N ILE A 546 -17.15 19.48 -4.85
CA ILE A 546 -15.70 19.24 -4.83
C ILE A 546 -14.90 20.26 -5.66
N VAL A 547 -15.57 21.09 -6.49
CA VAL A 547 -14.88 22.10 -7.30
C VAL A 547 -14.16 23.10 -6.39
N SER A 548 -12.86 23.29 -6.62
CA SER A 548 -11.99 24.18 -5.82
C SER A 548 -11.87 23.83 -4.33
N LEU A 549 -12.28 22.63 -3.91
CA LEU A 549 -12.32 22.24 -2.50
C LEU A 549 -10.95 22.35 -1.81
N GLN A 550 -9.84 22.16 -2.56
CA GLN A 550 -8.48 22.36 -2.05
C GLN A 550 -8.20 23.79 -1.57
N CYS A 551 -8.83 24.79 -2.18
CA CYS A 551 -8.59 26.21 -1.89
C CYS A 551 -9.73 26.89 -1.12
N ARG A 552 -10.90 26.23 -1.06
CA ARG A 552 -12.01 26.59 -0.16
C ARG A 552 -11.76 26.14 1.29
N THR A 553 -10.82 25.22 1.53
CA THR A 553 -10.58 24.60 2.84
C THR A 553 -9.10 24.51 3.19
N ASN A 554 -8.79 24.45 4.48
CA ASN A 554 -7.39 24.31 4.97
C ASN A 554 -6.91 22.84 5.01
N ARG A 555 -7.65 21.90 4.40
CA ARG A 555 -7.32 20.47 4.36
C ARG A 555 -6.99 20.04 2.93
N THR A 556 -5.71 19.80 2.66
CA THR A 556 -5.23 19.30 1.37
C THR A 556 -5.16 17.77 1.36
N VAL A 557 -5.65 17.15 0.30
CA VAL A 557 -5.55 15.71 0.05
C VAL A 557 -4.71 15.44 -1.20
N ASP A 558 -3.70 14.58 -1.07
CA ASP A 558 -2.89 14.08 -2.18
C ASP A 558 -3.50 12.80 -2.77
N PHE A 559 -3.40 12.63 -4.10
CA PHE A 559 -3.90 11.43 -4.79
C PHE A 559 -2.76 10.55 -5.31
N TYR A 560 -2.87 9.25 -5.03
CA TYR A 560 -1.87 8.24 -5.39
C TYR A 560 -2.54 7.05 -6.08
N PHE A 561 -1.89 6.50 -7.11
CA PHE A 561 -2.35 5.31 -7.83
C PHE A 561 -1.32 4.18 -7.73
N MET A 562 -1.80 2.95 -7.54
CA MET A 562 -1.00 1.73 -7.59
C MET A 562 -1.69 0.67 -8.42
N ASP A 563 -0.91 -0.12 -9.18
CA ASP A 563 -1.43 -1.30 -9.88
C ASP A 563 -1.75 -2.41 -8.89
N SER A 564 -3.04 -2.69 -8.68
CA SER A 564 -3.50 -3.76 -7.80
C SER A 564 -3.03 -5.15 -8.24
N SER A 565 -2.77 -5.34 -9.55
CA SER A 565 -2.30 -6.61 -10.14
C SER A 565 -0.94 -7.08 -9.61
N HIS A 566 -0.15 -6.16 -9.05
CA HIS A 566 1.18 -6.43 -8.49
C HIS A 566 1.34 -5.95 -7.04
N HIS A 567 0.44 -5.11 -6.55
CA HIS A 567 0.55 -4.46 -5.23
C HIS A 567 -0.69 -4.65 -4.33
N SER A 568 -1.54 -5.66 -4.60
CA SER A 568 -2.74 -5.96 -3.78
C SER A 568 -2.45 -6.07 -2.28
N ILE A 569 -1.30 -6.66 -1.93
CA ILE A 569 -0.84 -6.83 -0.54
C ILE A 569 -0.77 -5.53 0.26
N TYR A 570 -0.59 -4.38 -0.40
CA TYR A 570 -0.62 -3.08 0.27
C TYR A 570 -2.04 -2.65 0.64
N ALA A 571 -3.03 -2.91 -0.22
CA ALA A 571 -4.44 -2.68 0.11
C ALA A 571 -4.94 -3.64 1.20
N GLU A 572 -4.54 -4.92 1.13
CA GLU A 572 -4.85 -5.93 2.15
C GLU A 572 -4.33 -5.50 3.53
N ARG A 573 -3.08 -5.02 3.59
CA ARG A 573 -2.48 -4.47 4.82
C ARG A 573 -3.12 -3.16 5.30
N LEU A 574 -3.79 -2.43 4.43
CA LEU A 574 -4.59 -1.24 4.75
C LEU A 574 -6.07 -1.59 5.07
N GLY A 575 -6.39 -2.87 5.24
CA GLY A 575 -7.71 -3.33 5.66
C GLY A 575 -8.71 -3.59 4.53
N VAL A 576 -8.26 -3.59 3.27
CA VAL A 576 -9.10 -3.89 2.10
C VAL A 576 -8.60 -5.14 1.40
N HIS A 577 -9.30 -6.26 1.59
CA HIS A 577 -9.16 -7.38 0.67
C HIS A 577 -9.63 -6.93 -0.70
N ILE A 578 -8.75 -6.97 -1.71
CA ILE A 578 -9.14 -6.83 -3.12
C ILE A 578 -9.49 -8.25 -3.58
N PRO A 579 -10.78 -8.66 -3.64
CA PRO A 579 -11.13 -9.92 -4.31
C PRO A 579 -10.76 -9.83 -5.79
N ASP A 580 -10.90 -10.92 -6.56
CA ASP A 580 -10.75 -10.94 -8.03
C ASP A 580 -11.74 -10.01 -8.79
N SER A 581 -12.48 -9.15 -8.08
CA SER A 581 -13.29 -8.10 -8.67
C SER A 581 -12.41 -7.12 -9.45
N LYS A 582 -12.91 -6.71 -10.62
CA LYS A 582 -12.23 -5.76 -11.50
C LYS A 582 -12.39 -4.30 -11.06
N GLN A 583 -12.88 -4.04 -9.84
CA GLN A 583 -13.09 -2.70 -9.31
C GLN A 583 -11.87 -2.21 -8.52
N PRO A 584 -11.47 -0.93 -8.66
CA PRO A 584 -10.43 -0.35 -7.82
C PRO A 584 -10.85 -0.25 -6.34
N ALA A 585 -9.92 -0.56 -5.44
CA ALA A 585 -10.08 -0.25 -4.02
C ALA A 585 -9.56 1.17 -3.73
N VAL A 586 -10.29 1.94 -2.92
CA VAL A 586 -9.89 3.30 -2.52
C VAL A 586 -9.79 3.38 -1.00
N ILE A 587 -8.63 3.82 -0.51
CA ILE A 587 -8.33 4.02 0.90
C ILE A 587 -7.91 5.49 1.10
N LEU A 588 -8.44 6.15 2.11
CA LEU A 588 -7.97 7.46 2.57
C LEU A 588 -7.27 7.30 3.91
N THR A 589 -6.04 7.81 4.01
CA THR A 589 -5.24 7.80 5.25
C THR A 589 -4.73 9.20 5.59
N ASP A 590 -4.83 9.58 6.85
CA ASP A 590 -4.26 10.77 7.44
C ASP A 590 -3.65 10.41 8.80
N LEU A 591 -2.33 10.21 8.81
CA LEU A 591 -1.61 9.80 10.02
C LEU A 591 -1.61 10.86 11.13
N LYS A 592 -1.81 12.15 10.81
CA LYS A 592 -1.76 13.22 11.83
C LYS A 592 -3.00 13.21 12.72
N ASN A 593 -4.14 12.81 12.16
CA ASN A 593 -5.41 12.67 12.87
C ASN A 593 -5.77 11.19 13.14
N GLU A 594 -4.79 10.27 13.00
CA GLU A 594 -4.96 8.80 13.05
C GLU A 594 -6.12 8.25 12.21
N PHE A 595 -6.50 8.96 11.15
CA PHE A 595 -7.70 8.68 10.40
C PHE A 595 -7.39 7.72 9.25
N HIS A 596 -8.07 6.59 9.20
CA HIS A 596 -8.08 5.67 8.05
C HIS A 596 -9.51 5.35 7.67
N SER A 597 -9.84 5.34 6.38
CA SER A 597 -11.17 4.98 5.88
C SER A 597 -11.11 4.40 4.48
N VAL A 598 -12.18 3.74 4.05
CA VAL A 598 -12.27 2.96 2.81
C VAL A 598 -13.58 3.28 2.10
N LEU A 599 -13.50 3.48 0.79
CA LEU A 599 -14.68 3.60 -0.06
C LEU A 599 -15.38 2.24 -0.15
N ARG A 600 -16.61 2.16 0.36
CA ARG A 600 -17.45 0.96 0.31
C ARG A 600 -18.43 0.95 -0.86
N GLU A 601 -18.70 2.11 -1.45
CA GLU A 601 -19.53 2.27 -2.63
C GLU A 601 -18.79 1.80 -3.88
N PRO A 602 -19.51 1.42 -4.96
CA PRO A 602 -18.88 1.12 -6.24
C PRO A 602 -17.98 2.27 -6.71
N PHE A 603 -16.83 1.95 -7.29
CA PHE A 603 -15.87 2.96 -7.74
C PHE A 603 -16.41 3.76 -8.93
N THR A 604 -16.83 5.01 -8.69
CA THR A 604 -17.30 5.95 -9.72
C THR A 604 -16.66 7.33 -9.50
N LYS A 605 -16.88 8.24 -10.45
CA LYS A 605 -16.37 9.62 -10.33
C LYS A 605 -17.05 10.37 -9.17
N GLU A 606 -18.34 10.13 -8.98
CA GLU A 606 -19.15 10.68 -7.90
C GLU A 606 -18.79 10.08 -6.54
N SER A 607 -18.69 8.75 -6.40
CA SER A 607 -18.41 8.13 -5.10
C SER A 607 -17.00 8.50 -4.59
N LEU A 608 -16.01 8.57 -5.49
CA LEU A 608 -14.67 9.08 -5.18
C LEU A 608 -14.71 10.58 -4.78
N GLY A 609 -15.46 11.41 -5.48
CA GLY A 609 -15.62 12.83 -5.16
C GLY A 609 -16.27 13.05 -3.80
N ASN A 610 -17.40 12.39 -3.56
CA ASN A 610 -18.16 12.45 -2.32
C ASN A 610 -17.35 11.92 -1.13
N PHE A 611 -16.51 10.91 -1.33
CA PHE A 611 -15.61 10.39 -0.30
C PHE A 611 -14.55 11.41 0.15
N VAL A 612 -13.95 12.14 -0.81
CA VAL A 612 -13.00 13.23 -0.51
C VAL A 612 -13.71 14.41 0.14
N TYR A 613 -14.89 14.79 -0.35
CA TYR A 613 -15.72 15.84 0.23
C TYR A 613 -16.09 15.54 1.69
N ASN A 614 -16.62 14.33 1.95
CA ASN A 614 -17.02 13.91 3.29
C ASN A 614 -15.83 13.86 4.27
N TYR A 615 -14.64 13.44 3.85
CA TYR A 615 -13.44 13.52 4.70
C TYR A 615 -13.04 14.97 5.00
N THR A 616 -13.09 15.84 3.99
CA THR A 616 -12.73 17.26 4.13
C THR A 616 -13.59 17.95 5.19
N TYR A 617 -14.90 17.64 5.24
CA TYR A 617 -15.84 18.15 6.24
C TYR A 617 -15.97 17.28 7.52
N SER A 618 -15.19 16.20 7.66
CA SER A 618 -15.19 15.28 8.82
C SER A 618 -16.47 14.43 8.99
N ASN A 619 -17.22 14.19 7.90
CA ASN A 619 -18.41 13.33 7.88
C ASN A 619 -18.09 11.84 7.66
N THR A 620 -16.83 11.48 7.39
CA THR A 620 -16.43 10.08 7.17
C THR A 620 -16.16 9.33 8.48
N VAL A 621 -16.59 8.07 8.53
CA VAL A 621 -16.30 7.16 9.66
C VAL A 621 -14.92 6.53 9.48
N ARG A 622 -14.12 6.50 10.55
CA ARG A 622 -12.84 5.77 10.62
C ARG A 622 -13.12 4.27 10.45
N LEU A 623 -12.41 3.59 9.55
CA LEU A 623 -12.38 2.13 9.50
C LEU A 623 -11.79 1.62 10.81
N VAL A 624 -12.31 0.51 11.33
CA VAL A 624 -11.73 -0.16 12.49
C VAL A 624 -11.61 -1.63 12.12
N ARG A 625 -10.38 -2.14 12.06
CA ARG A 625 -10.15 -3.57 11.81
C ARG A 625 -10.67 -4.36 13.00
N SER A 626 -11.49 -5.36 12.72
CA SER A 626 -12.08 -6.23 13.73
C SER A 626 -12.07 -7.66 13.23
N GLU A 627 -11.72 -8.60 14.09
CA GLU A 627 -12.09 -10.00 13.88
C GLU A 627 -13.63 -10.14 13.99
N PRO A 628 -14.24 -11.14 13.34
CA PRO A 628 -15.67 -11.41 13.47
C PRO A 628 -16.00 -11.78 14.92
N VAL A 629 -17.11 -11.25 15.43
CA VAL A 629 -17.60 -11.61 16.77
C VAL A 629 -18.04 -13.07 16.78
N ILE A 630 -17.36 -13.90 17.57
CA ILE A 630 -17.78 -15.27 17.85
C ILE A 630 -18.68 -15.22 19.10
N PRO A 631 -19.99 -15.54 19.02
CA PRO A 631 -20.87 -15.52 20.18
C PRO A 631 -20.56 -16.69 21.12
N VAL A 632 -19.94 -16.40 22.26
CA VAL A 632 -19.67 -17.38 23.33
C VAL A 632 -20.73 -17.24 24.43
N THR A 633 -21.56 -18.27 24.61
CA THR A 633 -22.51 -18.35 25.72
C THR A 633 -21.83 -18.92 26.96
N CYS A 634 -21.48 -18.06 27.92
CA CYS A 634 -20.91 -18.47 29.19
C CYS A 634 -21.96 -19.13 30.10
N GLU A 635 -21.86 -20.45 30.34
CA GLU A 635 -22.67 -21.10 31.37
C GLU A 635 -22.11 -20.85 32.80
N PRO A 636 -22.95 -20.75 33.84
CA PRO A 636 -22.51 -20.46 35.22
C PRO A 636 -21.59 -21.53 35.84
N SER A 637 -21.47 -22.70 35.21
CA SER A 637 -20.70 -23.86 35.67
C SER A 637 -19.32 -23.98 35.02
N GLN A 638 -19.01 -23.15 34.01
CA GLN A 638 -17.78 -23.25 33.22
C GLN A 638 -16.90 -22.00 33.35
N VAL A 639 -15.59 -22.19 33.20
CA VAL A 639 -14.61 -21.10 33.18
C VAL A 639 -14.70 -20.37 31.84
N CYS A 640 -15.40 -19.25 31.81
CA CYS A 640 -15.55 -18.46 30.60
C CYS A 640 -14.49 -17.36 30.49
N ILE A 641 -13.92 -17.22 29.29
CA ILE A 641 -13.19 -16.02 28.88
C ILE A 641 -13.87 -15.52 27.60
N ILE A 642 -14.31 -14.27 27.61
CA ILE A 642 -14.98 -13.66 26.46
C ILE A 642 -13.92 -13.19 25.45
N ASP A 643 -14.09 -13.61 24.19
CA ASP A 643 -13.32 -13.07 23.07
C ASP A 643 -13.87 -11.70 22.66
N VAL A 644 -13.03 -10.68 22.85
CA VAL A 644 -13.34 -9.30 22.52
C VAL A 644 -12.66 -8.91 21.21
N THR A 645 -13.46 -8.34 20.32
CA THR A 645 -13.07 -7.76 19.04
C THR A 645 -13.37 -6.27 19.07
N ALA A 646 -12.90 -5.50 18.09
CA ALA A 646 -13.15 -4.06 18.08
C ALA A 646 -14.66 -3.71 18.00
N GLN A 647 -15.49 -4.59 17.41
CA GLN A 647 -16.94 -4.40 17.32
C GLN A 647 -17.69 -4.59 18.64
N ASN A 648 -17.31 -5.59 19.46
CA ASN A 648 -17.99 -5.86 20.75
C ASN A 648 -17.26 -5.22 21.96
N PHE A 649 -16.13 -4.54 21.74
CA PHE A 649 -15.37 -3.87 22.81
C PHE A 649 -16.24 -2.94 23.65
N GLN A 650 -17.05 -2.10 23.02
CA GLN A 650 -17.91 -1.14 23.72
C GLN A 650 -19.02 -1.83 24.54
N SER A 651 -19.58 -2.95 24.07
CA SER A 651 -20.65 -3.65 24.78
C SER A 651 -20.15 -4.59 25.87
N VAL A 652 -18.93 -5.13 25.75
CA VAL A 652 -18.35 -6.06 26.73
C VAL A 652 -17.46 -5.35 27.75
N VAL A 653 -16.52 -4.51 27.31
CA VAL A 653 -15.49 -3.92 28.18
C VAL A 653 -16.00 -2.67 28.88
N MET A 654 -16.76 -1.84 28.14
CA MET A 654 -17.28 -0.56 28.62
C MET A 654 -18.67 -0.65 29.27
N ASP A 655 -19.20 -1.85 29.58
CA ASP A 655 -20.43 -2.03 30.36
C ASP A 655 -20.27 -1.36 31.75
N PRO A 656 -21.08 -0.33 32.08
CA PRO A 656 -20.96 0.39 33.35
C PRO A 656 -21.30 -0.46 34.58
N ASN A 657 -21.93 -1.64 34.40
CA ASN A 657 -22.39 -2.53 35.48
C ASN A 657 -21.41 -3.67 35.81
N LYS A 658 -20.29 -3.78 35.08
CA LYS A 658 -19.33 -4.89 35.22
C LYS A 658 -17.92 -4.40 35.44
N ASP A 659 -17.22 -5.04 36.36
CA ASP A 659 -15.75 -5.02 36.41
C ASP A 659 -15.24 -5.91 35.27
N VAL A 660 -14.29 -5.43 34.45
CA VAL A 660 -13.77 -6.21 33.32
C VAL A 660 -12.26 -6.27 33.38
N MET A 661 -11.72 -7.48 33.44
CA MET A 661 -10.29 -7.73 33.28
C MET A 661 -10.03 -8.15 31.83
N LEU A 662 -9.20 -7.40 31.12
CA LEU A 662 -8.94 -7.59 29.70
C LEU A 662 -7.47 -7.95 29.46
N LEU A 663 -7.24 -9.12 28.86
CA LEU A 663 -5.93 -9.58 28.40
C LEU A 663 -5.70 -9.21 26.94
N PHE A 664 -4.70 -8.37 26.68
CA PHE A 664 -4.20 -8.05 25.35
C PHE A 664 -3.14 -9.10 24.95
N TYR A 665 -3.36 -9.77 23.81
CA TYR A 665 -2.45 -10.77 23.28
C TYR A 665 -2.28 -10.66 21.76
N ALA A 666 -1.33 -11.43 21.23
CA ALA A 666 -1.09 -11.64 19.81
C ALA A 666 -0.84 -13.14 19.54
N THR A 667 -1.20 -13.65 18.37
CA THR A 667 -1.12 -15.10 18.07
C THR A 667 0.31 -15.62 17.92
N TRP A 668 1.24 -14.77 17.48
CA TRP A 668 2.67 -15.06 17.33
C TRP A 668 3.45 -14.96 18.65
N CYS A 669 2.84 -14.47 19.73
CA CYS A 669 3.48 -14.22 21.01
C CYS A 669 3.58 -15.51 21.86
N GLY A 670 4.77 -16.14 21.89
CA GLY A 670 5.01 -17.35 22.69
C GLY A 670 4.72 -17.18 24.19
N PHE A 671 5.11 -16.04 24.78
CA PHE A 671 4.81 -15.70 26.18
C PHE A 671 3.30 -15.62 26.46
N CYS A 672 2.51 -15.17 25.49
CA CYS A 672 1.06 -15.05 25.62
C CYS A 672 0.39 -16.42 25.71
N ASN A 673 0.86 -17.40 24.90
CA ASN A 673 0.38 -18.78 24.96
C ASN A 673 0.67 -19.44 26.32
N SER A 674 1.86 -19.22 26.89
CA SER A 674 2.18 -19.69 28.25
C SER A 674 1.36 -18.96 29.32
N PHE A 675 1.17 -17.65 29.18
CA PHE A 675 0.44 -16.83 30.16
C PHE A 675 -1.07 -17.11 30.17
N LEU A 676 -1.66 -17.48 29.03
CA LEU A 676 -3.09 -17.80 28.92
C LEU A 676 -3.55 -18.87 29.92
N GLN A 677 -2.68 -19.84 30.26
CA GLN A 677 -2.95 -20.84 31.28
C GLN A 677 -3.09 -20.24 32.69
N ILE A 678 -2.24 -19.28 33.05
CA ILE A 678 -2.33 -18.53 34.31
C ILE A 678 -3.59 -17.67 34.33
N TYR A 679 -3.97 -17.09 33.19
CA TYR A 679 -5.16 -16.27 33.05
C TYR A 679 -6.47 -17.11 33.14
N LEU A 680 -6.49 -18.32 32.58
CA LEU A 680 -7.57 -19.29 32.77
C LEU A 680 -7.71 -19.72 34.24
N LEU A 681 -6.61 -19.93 34.95
CA LEU A 681 -6.64 -20.21 36.39
C LEU A 681 -7.16 -19.02 37.21
N LEU A 682 -6.88 -17.79 36.79
CA LEU A 682 -7.43 -16.58 37.39
C LEU A 682 -8.95 -16.49 37.17
N ALA A 683 -9.42 -16.66 35.93
CA ALA A 683 -10.85 -16.70 35.63
C ALA A 683 -11.58 -17.79 36.43
N LYS A 684 -10.97 -18.99 36.55
CA LYS A 684 -11.47 -20.08 37.38
C LYS A 684 -11.56 -19.74 38.86
N TYR A 685 -10.58 -19.00 39.40
CA TYR A 685 -10.57 -18.57 40.80
C TYR A 685 -11.77 -17.66 41.14
N PHE A 686 -12.18 -16.85 40.18
CA PHE A 686 -13.29 -15.89 40.31
C PHE A 686 -14.61 -16.38 39.68
N GLN A 687 -14.73 -17.64 39.27
CA GLN A 687 -15.90 -18.18 38.55
C GLN A 687 -17.25 -17.98 39.26
N SER A 688 -17.25 -17.78 40.58
CA SER A 688 -18.46 -17.49 41.37
C SER A 688 -18.97 -16.05 41.20
N SER A 689 -18.10 -15.11 40.81
CA SER A 689 -18.46 -13.71 40.63
C SER A 689 -19.33 -13.52 39.39
N LYS A 690 -20.44 -12.79 39.53
CA LYS A 690 -21.33 -12.46 38.40
C LYS A 690 -21.04 -11.09 37.80
N ASN A 691 -20.24 -10.25 38.45
CA ASN A 691 -19.96 -8.89 38.00
C ASN A 691 -18.52 -8.64 37.55
N LEU A 692 -17.62 -9.60 37.78
CA LEU A 692 -16.27 -9.60 37.23
C LEU A 692 -16.19 -10.48 35.98
N ILE A 693 -15.97 -9.84 34.82
CA ILE A 693 -15.78 -10.51 33.53
C ILE A 693 -14.29 -10.68 33.24
N PHE A 694 -13.90 -11.86 32.78
CA PHE A 694 -12.60 -12.11 32.17
C PHE A 694 -12.74 -12.12 30.66
N ALA A 695 -12.00 -11.22 30.01
CA ALA A 695 -11.99 -11.05 28.57
C ALA A 695 -10.55 -11.14 28.03
N ARG A 696 -10.41 -11.43 26.74
CA ARG A 696 -9.15 -11.29 26.01
C ARG A 696 -9.41 -10.64 24.64
N ILE A 697 -8.46 -9.86 24.16
CA ILE A 697 -8.48 -9.25 22.81
C ILE A 697 -7.16 -9.52 22.10
N ASN A 698 -7.29 -9.97 20.85
CA ASN A 698 -6.16 -10.11 19.94
C ASN A 698 -5.85 -8.75 19.31
N ALA A 699 -5.03 -7.94 19.98
CA ALA A 699 -4.74 -6.57 19.58
C ALA A 699 -3.85 -6.48 18.31
N ASP A 700 -3.23 -7.60 17.90
CA ASP A 700 -2.57 -7.73 16.59
C ASP A 700 -3.57 -7.73 15.42
N ARG A 701 -4.86 -8.00 15.68
CA ARG A 701 -5.93 -8.10 14.66
C ARG A 701 -7.16 -7.23 14.88
N ASN A 702 -7.24 -6.53 16.01
CA ASN A 702 -8.36 -5.67 16.36
C ASN A 702 -7.81 -4.27 16.68
N ASP A 703 -8.24 -3.27 15.92
CA ASP A 703 -7.83 -1.89 16.14
C ASP A 703 -8.64 -1.29 17.30
N LEU A 704 -7.98 -0.57 18.18
CA LEU A 704 -8.58 0.10 19.35
C LEU A 704 -8.22 1.59 19.33
N PRO A 705 -8.94 2.45 20.08
CA PRO A 705 -8.52 3.82 20.35
C PRO A 705 -7.08 3.86 20.90
N TRP A 706 -6.30 4.87 20.53
CA TRP A 706 -4.87 4.94 20.86
C TRP A 706 -4.62 4.89 22.37
N GLU A 707 -5.52 5.45 23.17
CA GLU A 707 -5.52 5.42 24.64
C GLU A 707 -5.55 4.00 25.22
N LEU A 708 -6.03 3.04 24.43
CA LEU A 708 -6.22 1.62 24.77
C LEU A 708 -5.28 0.70 23.99
N THR A 709 -4.35 1.25 23.20
CA THR A 709 -3.29 0.47 22.55
C THR A 709 -2.19 0.10 23.54
N VAL A 710 -1.46 -0.98 23.28
CA VAL A 710 -0.43 -1.52 24.19
C VAL A 710 0.86 -1.83 23.44
N ASP A 711 2.00 -1.37 23.98
CA ASP A 711 3.32 -1.56 23.36
C ASP A 711 3.86 -2.99 23.47
N LYS A 712 3.28 -3.82 24.35
CA LYS A 712 3.82 -5.12 24.75
C LYS A 712 2.72 -6.16 24.91
N TYR A 713 3.08 -7.42 24.67
CA TYR A 713 2.21 -8.57 24.91
C TYR A 713 2.90 -9.61 25.82
N PRO A 714 2.20 -10.25 26.77
CA PRO A 714 0.83 -9.96 27.18
C PRO A 714 0.72 -8.75 28.11
N THR A 715 -0.27 -7.90 27.88
CA THR A 715 -0.65 -6.77 28.76
C THR A 715 -2.05 -7.00 29.33
N ILE A 716 -2.30 -6.52 30.55
CA ILE A 716 -3.59 -6.70 31.23
C ILE A 716 -4.05 -5.35 31.74
N ILE A 717 -5.29 -4.99 31.45
CA ILE A 717 -5.94 -3.76 31.94
C ILE A 717 -7.21 -4.15 32.70
N PHE A 718 -7.46 -3.51 33.82
CA PHE A 718 -8.66 -3.66 34.61
C PHE A 718 -9.56 -2.42 34.43
N PHE A 719 -10.80 -2.64 34.00
CA PHE A 719 -11.81 -1.61 33.75
C PHE A 719 -12.90 -1.67 34.82
N PRO A 720 -12.81 -0.84 35.88
CA PRO A 720 -13.73 -0.93 37.01
C PRO A 720 -15.16 -0.55 36.65
N VAL A 721 -16.10 -1.05 37.44
CA VAL A 721 -17.52 -0.70 37.39
C VAL A 721 -17.71 0.82 37.59
N LYS A 722 -18.69 1.41 36.89
CA LYS A 722 -19.05 2.85 36.87
C LYS A 722 -17.98 3.85 36.37
N SER A 723 -16.68 3.60 36.53
CA SER A 723 -15.61 4.57 36.17
C SER A 723 -14.59 4.00 35.19
N LYS A 724 -15.01 3.78 33.94
CA LYS A 724 -14.16 3.13 32.92
C LYS A 724 -12.92 3.94 32.52
N SER A 725 -12.94 5.26 32.74
CA SER A 725 -11.76 6.14 32.59
C SER A 725 -10.63 5.79 33.56
N ASP A 726 -10.97 5.28 34.74
CA ASP A 726 -10.01 4.96 35.81
C ASP A 726 -9.43 3.55 35.63
N SER A 727 -9.31 3.10 34.37
CA SER A 727 -8.77 1.79 34.04
C SER A 727 -7.29 1.69 34.42
N VAL A 728 -6.91 0.57 35.03
CA VAL A 728 -5.56 0.39 35.59
C VAL A 728 -4.85 -0.74 34.85
N MET A 729 -3.69 -0.42 34.26
CA MET A 729 -2.79 -1.44 33.68
C MET A 729 -2.04 -2.20 34.79
N PHE A 730 -1.91 -3.51 34.64
CA PHE A 730 -1.11 -4.33 35.56
C PHE A 730 0.38 -3.92 35.48
N PRO A 731 1.04 -3.58 36.61
CA PRO A 731 2.40 -3.04 36.58
C PRO A 731 3.45 -3.97 35.96
N ASP A 732 4.22 -3.46 35.01
CA ASP A 732 5.28 -4.20 34.32
C ASP A 732 6.45 -4.62 35.24
N SER A 733 6.65 -3.91 36.35
CA SER A 733 7.65 -4.23 37.38
C SER A 733 7.28 -5.47 38.23
N VAL A 734 6.03 -5.93 38.17
CA VAL A 734 5.53 -7.05 38.96
C VAL A 734 5.45 -8.30 38.09
N ARG A 735 5.94 -9.44 38.59
CA ARG A 735 5.80 -10.71 37.88
C ARG A 735 4.33 -11.11 37.77
N LYS A 736 3.86 -11.38 36.54
CA LYS A 736 2.49 -11.78 36.19
C LYS A 736 2.17 -13.23 36.64
N THR A 737 2.19 -13.47 37.96
CA THR A 737 1.86 -14.77 38.59
C THR A 737 0.45 -14.77 39.18
N LEU A 738 -0.20 -15.94 39.28
CA LEU A 738 -1.56 -16.07 39.80
C LEU A 738 -1.82 -15.33 41.14
N PRO A 739 -0.97 -15.40 42.19
CA PRO A 739 -1.20 -14.67 43.43
C PRO A 739 -1.15 -13.14 43.28
N ASN A 740 -0.24 -12.63 42.44
CA ASN A 740 -0.13 -11.19 42.18
C ASN A 740 -1.33 -10.69 41.37
N LEU A 741 -1.83 -11.50 40.44
CA LEU A 741 -3.05 -11.19 39.68
C LEU A 741 -4.28 -11.17 40.60
N ILE A 742 -4.48 -12.19 41.45
CA ILE A 742 -5.58 -12.21 42.43
C ILE A 742 -5.53 -10.96 43.32
N LYS A 743 -4.34 -10.60 43.84
CA LYS A 743 -4.16 -9.39 44.65
C LYS A 743 -4.53 -8.12 43.88
N PHE A 744 -4.10 -8.02 42.62
CA PHE A 744 -4.40 -6.87 41.75
C PHE A 744 -5.89 -6.78 41.42
N THR A 745 -6.54 -7.89 41.06
CA THR A 745 -7.98 -7.96 40.79
C THR A 745 -8.79 -7.54 42.03
N LEU A 746 -8.50 -8.12 43.21
CA LEU A 746 -9.19 -7.77 44.45
C LEU A 746 -8.96 -6.31 44.88
N HIS A 747 -7.81 -5.72 44.57
CA HIS A 747 -7.52 -4.31 44.91
C HIS A 747 -8.39 -3.31 44.15
N HIS A 748 -8.75 -3.63 42.89
CA HIS A 748 -9.48 -2.72 42.00
C HIS A 748 -10.95 -3.10 41.78
N ALA A 749 -11.33 -4.35 42.06
CA ALA A 749 -12.72 -4.80 41.98
C ALA A 749 -13.62 -4.11 43.01
N ALA A 750 -14.90 -4.00 42.68
CA ALA A 750 -15.92 -3.44 43.55
C ALA A 750 -15.93 -4.13 44.93
N TYR A 751 -16.18 -3.36 45.99
CA TYR A 751 -16.18 -3.85 47.37
C TYR A 751 -17.14 -5.04 47.60
N SER A 752 -18.26 -5.08 46.87
CA SER A 752 -19.18 -6.22 46.84
C SER A 752 -18.50 -7.51 46.34
N GLU A 753 -17.67 -7.43 45.30
CA GLU A 753 -16.95 -8.58 44.75
C GLU A 753 -15.73 -8.98 45.59
N GLN A 754 -15.08 -8.02 46.26
CA GLN A 754 -14.06 -8.32 47.27
C GLN A 754 -14.65 -9.17 48.41
N LEU A 755 -15.81 -8.77 48.94
CA LEU A 755 -16.55 -9.52 49.95
C LEU A 755 -17.05 -10.86 49.42
N HIS A 756 -17.73 -10.88 48.26
CA HIS A 756 -18.29 -12.08 47.67
C HIS A 756 -17.21 -13.15 47.43
N THR A 757 -16.06 -12.75 46.86
CA THR A 757 -14.91 -13.64 46.64
C THR A 757 -14.34 -14.14 47.97
N ALA A 758 -14.20 -13.27 48.98
CA ALA A 758 -13.74 -13.67 50.31
C ALA A 758 -14.68 -14.67 51.00
N PHE A 759 -16.00 -14.59 50.76
CA PHE A 759 -16.98 -15.56 51.25
C PHE A 759 -16.96 -16.87 50.45
N SER A 760 -16.94 -16.83 49.11
CA SER A 760 -17.03 -18.03 48.26
C SER A 760 -15.79 -18.94 48.38
N LEU A 761 -14.63 -18.38 48.74
CA LEU A 761 -13.38 -19.13 48.94
C LEU A 761 -13.15 -19.57 50.41
N CYS A 762 -13.97 -19.10 51.35
CA CYS A 762 -13.83 -19.44 52.76
C CYS A 762 -14.44 -20.83 53.02
N SER A 763 -13.59 -21.85 53.19
CA SER A 763 -14.03 -23.19 53.57
C SER A 763 -14.95 -23.20 54.81
N GLN A 764 -15.80 -24.22 54.98
CA GLN A 764 -16.66 -24.33 56.18
C GLN A 764 -15.89 -24.18 57.51
N ARG A 765 -14.63 -24.64 57.57
CA ARG A 765 -13.74 -24.44 58.72
C ARG A 765 -13.30 -22.97 58.88
N CYS A 766 -13.02 -22.26 57.79
CA CYS A 766 -12.77 -20.81 57.77
C CYS A 766 -14.00 -20.03 58.27
N VAL A 767 -15.19 -20.34 57.74
CA VAL A 767 -16.47 -19.71 58.14
C VAL A 767 -16.72 -19.93 59.63
N ALA A 768 -16.62 -21.17 60.12
CA ALA A 768 -16.79 -21.49 61.54
C ALA A 768 -15.74 -20.82 62.45
N LYS A 769 -14.48 -20.73 62.02
CA LYS A 769 -13.39 -20.05 62.76
C LYS A 769 -13.64 -18.55 62.86
N ASN A 770 -14.07 -17.92 61.77
CA ASN A 770 -14.42 -16.50 61.75
C ASN A 770 -15.65 -16.23 62.61
N LEU A 771 -16.73 -17.02 62.49
CA LEU A 771 -17.92 -16.94 63.37
C LEU A 771 -17.56 -17.05 64.86
N ARG A 772 -16.68 -17.99 65.23
CA ARG A 772 -16.18 -18.09 66.62
C ARG A 772 -15.41 -16.85 67.05
N LYS A 773 -14.58 -16.27 66.17
CA LYS A 773 -13.82 -15.03 66.44
C LYS A 773 -14.77 -13.84 66.61
N THR A 774 -15.74 -13.66 65.72
CA THR A 774 -16.76 -12.60 65.81
C THR A 774 -17.62 -12.73 67.06
N LYS A 775 -18.06 -13.95 67.42
CA LYS A 775 -18.78 -14.22 68.69
C LYS A 775 -17.93 -13.86 69.92
N LYS A 776 -16.62 -14.18 69.92
CA LYS A 776 -15.71 -13.74 71.00
C LYS A 776 -15.58 -12.21 71.07
N THR A 777 -15.34 -11.54 69.94
CA THR A 777 -15.24 -10.06 69.92
C THR A 777 -16.53 -9.39 70.38
N LEU A 778 -17.69 -9.88 69.93
CA LEU A 778 -19.00 -9.38 70.37
C LEU A 778 -19.21 -9.59 71.88
N HIS A 779 -18.76 -10.73 72.43
CA HIS A 779 -18.81 -10.99 73.86
C HIS A 779 -17.91 -10.03 74.66
N CYS A 780 -16.66 -9.81 74.22
CA CYS A 780 -15.77 -8.82 74.82
C CYS A 780 -16.38 -7.40 74.77
N LEU A 781 -16.91 -6.97 73.62
CA LEU A 781 -17.56 -5.65 73.49
C LEU A 781 -18.80 -5.50 74.40
N LYS A 782 -19.61 -6.56 74.56
CA LYS A 782 -20.71 -6.57 75.55
C LYS A 782 -20.18 -6.46 76.97
N GLN A 783 -19.09 -7.15 77.30
CA GLN A 783 -18.49 -7.15 78.64
C GLN A 783 -17.82 -5.81 78.98
N ASP A 784 -17.15 -5.17 78.02
CA ASP A 784 -16.56 -3.85 78.20
C ASP A 784 -17.63 -2.75 78.24
N ARG A 785 -18.73 -2.86 77.47
CA ARG A 785 -19.93 -2.03 77.66
C ARG A 785 -20.50 -2.15 79.07
N LEU A 786 -20.58 -3.35 79.63
CA LEU A 786 -21.02 -3.58 81.01
C LEU A 786 -20.04 -3.00 82.04
N ARG A 787 -18.73 -3.12 81.83
CA ARG A 787 -17.71 -2.48 82.68
C ARG A 787 -17.77 -0.95 82.62
N LEU A 788 -18.00 -0.38 81.45
CA LEU A 788 -18.18 1.07 81.28
C LEU A 788 -19.47 1.54 81.97
N LEU A 789 -20.58 0.81 81.85
CA LEU A 789 -21.81 1.06 82.61
C LEU A 789 -21.57 1.00 84.12
N HIS A 790 -20.87 -0.03 84.62
CA HIS A 790 -20.50 -0.12 86.05
C HIS A 790 -19.58 1.02 86.49
N LYS A 791 -18.59 1.43 85.69
CA LYS A 791 -17.75 2.60 85.98
C LYS A 791 -18.56 3.89 86.01
N MET A 792 -19.50 4.10 85.07
CA MET A 792 -20.38 5.27 85.08
C MET A 792 -21.32 5.27 86.28
N LEU A 793 -21.90 4.12 86.66
CA LEU A 793 -22.73 3.97 87.86
C LEU A 793 -21.92 4.22 89.15
N TRP A 794 -20.68 3.73 89.22
CA TRP A 794 -19.78 3.96 90.35
C TRP A 794 -19.29 5.41 90.46
N LEU A 795 -19.00 6.08 89.34
CA LEU A 795 -18.72 7.51 89.33
C LEU A 795 -19.95 8.31 89.75
N LYS A 796 -21.16 7.89 89.36
CA LYS A 796 -22.43 8.51 89.76
C LYS A 796 -22.73 8.31 91.25
N SER A 797 -22.49 7.13 91.82
CA SER A 797 -22.68 6.90 93.27
C SER A 797 -21.60 7.61 94.10
N ARG A 798 -20.35 7.67 93.63
CA ARG A 798 -19.28 8.43 94.30
C ARG A 798 -19.53 9.94 94.26
N SER A 799 -20.10 10.45 93.15
CA SER A 799 -20.60 11.83 93.06
C SER A 799 -21.71 12.11 94.07
N ILE A 800 -22.66 11.19 94.26
CA ILE A 800 -23.74 11.34 95.25
C ILE A 800 -23.19 11.30 96.68
N ALA A 801 -22.22 10.41 96.98
CA ALA A 801 -21.61 10.30 98.30
C ALA A 801 -20.81 11.56 98.72
N THR A 802 -20.25 12.32 97.77
CA THR A 802 -19.56 13.59 98.05
C THR A 802 -20.49 14.79 98.32
N TYR A 803 -21.81 14.64 98.16
CA TYR A 803 -22.80 15.71 98.36
C TYR A 803 -23.61 15.62 99.66
N GLN A 804 -23.31 14.67 100.57
CA GLN A 804 -24.06 14.47 101.83
C GLN A 804 -23.26 14.68 103.13
N LEU A 805 -22.05 15.25 103.06
CA LEU A 805 -21.28 15.67 104.24
C LEU A 805 -20.68 17.06 104.00
N GLY A 806 -21.30 18.09 104.59
CA GLY A 806 -20.81 19.47 104.53
C GLY A 806 -21.95 20.50 104.55
N ASP A 807 -22.44 20.85 105.73
CA ASP A 807 -23.13 22.13 105.94
C ASP A 807 -22.19 23.29 105.59
N LEU A 808 -22.68 24.31 104.88
CA LEU A 808 -22.51 25.70 105.28
C LEU A 808 -23.33 26.69 104.43
N ASP A 809 -23.52 27.85 105.04
CA ASP A 809 -24.63 28.77 104.85
C ASP A 809 -24.63 29.63 103.57
N ILE A 810 -25.77 30.27 103.36
CA ILE A 810 -26.08 31.19 102.26
C ILE A 810 -25.31 32.51 102.42
N THR A 811 -24.69 33.03 101.35
CA THR A 811 -24.91 34.42 100.86
C THR A 811 -24.10 34.78 99.59
N LYS A 812 -24.71 35.64 98.75
CA LYS A 812 -24.11 36.41 97.63
C LYS A 812 -23.50 35.64 96.44
N SER A 813 -24.31 35.41 95.39
CA SER A 813 -24.19 36.16 94.12
C SER A 813 -25.24 35.72 93.09
N LYS A 814 -25.64 36.62 92.17
CA LYS A 814 -26.71 36.41 91.18
C LYS A 814 -26.14 35.89 89.85
N ILE A 815 -26.47 34.66 89.45
CA ILE A 815 -26.37 34.20 88.04
C ILE A 815 -27.65 33.42 87.68
N LYS A 816 -28.27 33.73 86.53
CA LYS A 816 -29.57 33.15 86.12
C LYS A 816 -29.43 31.76 85.46
N PRO A 817 -30.35 30.80 85.71
CA PRO A 817 -30.23 29.41 85.23
C PRO A 817 -30.95 29.13 83.90
N SER A 818 -30.59 29.84 82.82
CA SER A 818 -31.19 29.64 81.47
C SER A 818 -30.29 28.95 80.44
N TRP A 819 -28.96 28.97 80.64
CA TRP A 819 -27.99 28.41 79.68
C TRP A 819 -27.70 26.91 79.92
N ILE A 820 -27.71 26.49 81.18
CA ILE A 820 -27.45 25.09 81.58
C ILE A 820 -28.60 24.16 81.13
N THR A 821 -29.85 24.62 81.23
CA THR A 821 -31.05 23.90 80.77
C THR A 821 -31.10 23.75 79.25
N ALA A 822 -30.71 24.79 78.50
CA ALA A 822 -30.61 24.72 77.04
C ALA A 822 -29.53 23.74 76.57
N ALA A 823 -28.35 23.75 77.20
CA ALA A 823 -27.26 22.82 76.87
C ALA A 823 -27.65 21.35 77.10
N LEU A 824 -28.34 21.05 78.21
CA LEU A 824 -28.81 19.70 78.52
C LEU A 824 -29.91 19.21 77.56
N GLN A 825 -30.80 20.09 77.08
CA GLN A 825 -31.82 19.74 76.08
C GLN A 825 -31.25 19.45 74.68
N ILE A 826 -30.20 20.17 74.26
CA ILE A 826 -29.54 19.94 72.97
C ILE A 826 -28.79 18.58 73.00
N ILE A 827 -28.08 18.30 74.09
CA ILE A 827 -27.39 17.02 74.29
C ILE A 827 -28.40 15.86 74.36
N SER A 828 -29.53 16.00 75.05
CA SER A 828 -30.55 14.93 75.12
C SER A 828 -31.22 14.66 73.77
N LYS A 829 -31.47 15.69 72.94
CA LYS A 829 -32.02 15.51 71.58
C LYS A 829 -31.02 14.84 70.64
N SER A 830 -29.76 15.27 70.63
CA SER A 830 -28.72 14.69 69.77
C SER A 830 -28.47 13.20 70.08
N ILE A 831 -28.51 12.82 71.36
CA ILE A 831 -28.42 11.41 71.78
C ILE A 831 -29.69 10.63 71.37
N ALA A 832 -30.89 11.21 71.47
CA ALA A 832 -32.14 10.52 71.15
C ALA A 832 -32.36 10.24 69.64
N GLU A 833 -31.88 11.12 68.75
CA GLU A 833 -32.02 10.91 67.30
C GLU A 833 -31.01 9.90 66.75
N ASN A 834 -29.77 9.91 67.27
CA ASN A 834 -28.72 8.99 66.82
C ASN A 834 -28.93 7.53 67.31
N ASP A 835 -29.78 7.33 68.33
CA ASP A 835 -30.10 6.00 68.88
C ASP A 835 -31.30 5.34 68.17
N ARG A 836 -32.09 6.08 67.37
CA ARG A 836 -33.37 5.58 66.81
C ARG A 836 -33.24 4.85 65.45
N LYS A 837 -32.33 5.28 64.58
CA LYS A 837 -32.02 4.57 63.32
C LYS A 837 -31.09 3.36 63.56
N THR A 838 -30.08 3.56 64.38
CA THR A 838 -29.03 2.57 64.69
C THR A 838 -29.61 1.34 65.41
N ARG A 839 -30.52 1.53 66.38
CA ARG A 839 -31.19 0.41 67.07
C ARG A 839 -32.11 -0.43 66.18
N LYS A 840 -32.78 0.13 65.16
CA LYS A 840 -33.63 -0.69 64.27
C LYS A 840 -32.79 -1.67 63.45
N ALA A 841 -31.67 -1.20 62.90
CA ALA A 841 -30.73 -2.07 62.18
C ALA A 841 -30.08 -3.12 63.11
N GLU A 842 -29.68 -2.75 64.33
CA GLU A 842 -29.12 -3.71 65.30
C GLU A 842 -30.14 -4.71 65.84
N LEU A 843 -31.40 -4.30 66.08
CA LEU A 843 -32.48 -5.21 66.49
C LEU A 843 -32.80 -6.23 65.39
N LEU A 844 -32.88 -5.80 64.13
CA LEU A 844 -33.08 -6.71 62.99
C LEU A 844 -31.93 -7.72 62.88
N LYS A 845 -30.68 -7.25 63.01
CA LYS A 845 -29.49 -8.11 63.04
C LYS A 845 -29.52 -9.10 64.21
N THR A 846 -29.95 -8.65 65.39
CA THR A 846 -29.99 -9.49 66.60
C THR A 846 -31.11 -10.54 66.51
N TYR A 847 -32.28 -10.16 65.99
CA TYR A 847 -33.43 -11.06 65.80
C TYR A 847 -33.15 -12.18 64.80
N LEU A 848 -32.54 -11.85 63.65
CA LEU A 848 -32.11 -12.84 62.64
C LEU A 848 -31.02 -13.79 63.17
N ILE A 849 -30.16 -13.30 64.09
CA ILE A 849 -29.12 -14.11 64.75
C ILE A 849 -29.71 -15.02 65.84
N GLU A 850 -30.71 -14.57 66.61
CA GLU A 850 -31.35 -15.37 67.67
C GLU A 850 -32.22 -16.51 67.11
N LYS A 851 -32.88 -16.30 65.97
CA LYS A 851 -33.75 -17.30 65.32
C LYS A 851 -33.04 -18.27 64.37
N GLN A 852 -31.70 -18.23 64.26
CA GLN A 852 -30.87 -19.11 63.43
C GLN A 852 -31.13 -19.12 61.91
N TYR A 853 -31.81 -18.11 61.33
CA TYR A 853 -32.12 -18.04 59.88
C TYR A 853 -30.91 -17.74 58.95
N ILE A 854 -29.69 -18.02 59.40
CA ILE A 854 -28.45 -17.78 58.63
C ILE A 854 -28.22 -18.98 57.69
N GLY A 855 -28.85 -18.93 56.52
CA GLY A 855 -28.75 -19.97 55.49
C GLY A 855 -29.87 -20.01 54.46
N LEU A 856 -30.94 -19.21 54.65
CA LEU A 856 -32.06 -19.11 53.70
C LEU A 856 -31.66 -18.43 52.38
N SER A 857 -32.36 -18.79 51.31
CA SER A 857 -32.31 -18.11 50.02
C SER A 857 -32.98 -16.73 50.05
N PHE A 858 -32.74 -15.93 49.01
CA PHE A 858 -33.26 -14.56 48.93
C PHE A 858 -34.80 -14.51 48.85
N GLU A 859 -35.43 -15.44 48.11
CA GLU A 859 -36.89 -15.63 48.07
C GLU A 859 -37.48 -15.96 49.46
N GLU A 860 -36.83 -16.84 50.23
CA GLU A 860 -37.31 -17.24 51.56
C GLU A 860 -37.21 -16.09 52.57
N LEU A 861 -36.12 -15.32 52.53
CA LEU A 861 -35.99 -14.08 53.32
C LEU A 861 -37.07 -13.06 52.95
N ARG A 862 -37.36 -12.89 51.65
CA ARG A 862 -38.40 -11.98 51.16
C ARG A 862 -39.79 -12.32 51.70
N ASN A 863 -40.14 -13.62 51.74
CA ASN A 863 -41.40 -14.08 52.31
C ASN A 863 -41.48 -13.84 53.82
N VAL A 864 -40.41 -14.10 54.57
CA VAL A 864 -40.34 -13.83 56.02
C VAL A 864 -40.51 -12.34 56.34
N PHE A 865 -40.01 -11.43 55.51
CA PHE A 865 -40.24 -9.98 55.68
C PHE A 865 -41.71 -9.60 55.40
N LYS A 866 -42.32 -10.19 54.37
CA LYS A 866 -43.74 -9.99 54.02
C LYS A 866 -44.70 -10.46 55.10
N GLU A 867 -44.49 -11.66 55.65
CA GLU A 867 -45.32 -12.22 56.74
C GLU A 867 -45.25 -11.38 58.04
N ASN A 868 -44.16 -10.63 58.23
CA ASN A 868 -43.97 -9.77 59.41
C ASN A 868 -44.22 -8.27 59.11
N GLY A 869 -44.81 -7.93 57.96
CA GLY A 869 -45.25 -6.56 57.64
C GLY A 869 -44.12 -5.53 57.46
N LEU A 870 -42.94 -5.96 57.01
CA LEU A 870 -41.78 -5.10 56.79
C LEU A 870 -41.56 -4.82 55.29
N ASP A 871 -41.27 -3.56 54.97
CA ASP A 871 -41.15 -3.07 53.59
C ASP A 871 -39.82 -3.50 52.93
N GLU A 872 -39.89 -3.93 51.65
CA GLU A 872 -38.77 -4.51 50.89
C GLU A 872 -37.61 -3.52 50.67
N SER A 873 -37.86 -2.22 50.81
CA SER A 873 -36.86 -1.14 50.67
C SER A 873 -35.72 -1.15 51.70
N ASN A 874 -35.78 -2.03 52.73
CA ASN A 874 -34.79 -2.12 53.80
C ASN A 874 -33.86 -3.36 53.70
N LEU A 875 -33.97 -4.14 52.62
CA LEU A 875 -33.24 -5.40 52.40
C LEU A 875 -32.05 -5.22 51.45
#